data_AF-A0A178AYV3-F1
#
_entry.id   AF-A0A178AYV3-F1
#
_cell.length_a   1.000
_cell.length_b   1.000
_cell.length_c   1.000
_cell.angle_alpha   90.00
_cell.angle_beta   90.00
_cell.angle_gamma   90.00
#
_symmetry.space_group_name_H-M   'P 1'
#
loop_
_entity.id
_entity.type
_entity.pdbx_description
1 polymer ?
#
loop_
_entity_poly.entity_id
_entity_poly.type
_entity_poly.pdbx_seq_one_letter_code
_entity_poly.pdbx_strand_id
1 'polypeptide(L)'
;MGNPNFTRCGETYMSDRYLIARYNYTGKTTILPNNPATQITYDGCVELCGPGNAYYPWAETSATITTWVLPIMGTLLQAPFESNAFWRTVKAINRWIGSPISSLASILWDIEISGRCALYVDMSVPYNETPDVDSEFASMRDSFYILMNLNQYKMKPVISMTREAEGLLRIALFSTSLQPISRKKSLSQIRYRLAQELRSNRRRGVVPIFISTLWFVFALGISVEAAFGDVGSNLQAHTLAMGLFISWLPILILCSILDRNPVASDDIQRKLNKFVDVVCDSLLDVETRHDFITSFRDMPEAQRMAYWVDKVAAKASVIKGDYFCGFSGQARTRFHYGAAYAILTDIEKTYIAERGRGWLSNAREARAALVLGQVDRGFTWFDGRQLWQVGAAIFLVGGTSAGAFILSYNTPTVGLGCRTGGYMIFFVIALVLMVTEILTWWLTSPLRKQDLFHTHLETYSQRLEQNGQQRPKHTSFPGLAASKCVLSYLLSTIEEVVLSAATVAIRLIPSKRKKCKLEKVQLQIRDHFATLQNLTTRSWFQRAFFTPLECFNMIWACYLIFAQTVGAFNNCACMTSSWGSIGGYLDFTQFNVADSPLVVKYWIQGTVITCVIMSLGMSYIVLEWLIQAHLSTEDYKDAMAGLRRVRRFRRATHWVRYPSSLLVHAINNIMSACRLRHSSESKVLVWTKESHYQPTVGQSVMQLAHNAQHLPFHRMNERPRN
;
A
#
# COMPACT_ATOMS: atom_id res chain seq x y z
N MET A 1 32.49 -32.42 16.02
CA MET A 1 31.86 -31.87 17.24
C MET A 1 30.45 -32.41 17.29
N GLY A 2 30.04 -33.04 18.40
CA GLY A 2 28.74 -33.70 18.51
C GLY A 2 27.58 -32.71 18.53
N ASN A 3 26.41 -33.13 18.06
CA ASN A 3 25.17 -32.35 18.25
C ASN A 3 24.79 -32.37 19.75
N PRO A 4 24.36 -31.24 20.32
CA PRO A 4 23.98 -31.18 21.72
C PRO A 4 22.77 -32.09 22.00
N ASN A 5 22.83 -32.83 23.10
CA ASN A 5 21.69 -33.55 23.65
C ASN A 5 21.42 -32.99 25.05
N PHE A 6 20.52 -31.99 25.11
CA PHE A 6 20.23 -31.25 26.34
C PHE A 6 19.73 -32.13 27.48
N THR A 7 19.01 -33.23 27.19
CA THR A 7 18.57 -34.19 28.20
C THR A 7 19.77 -34.84 28.88
N ARG A 8 20.70 -35.41 28.09
CA ARG A 8 21.90 -36.07 28.62
C ARG A 8 22.85 -35.08 29.30
N CYS A 9 23.00 -33.87 28.76
CA CYS A 9 23.79 -32.82 29.41
C CYS A 9 23.21 -32.45 30.77
N GLY A 10 21.88 -32.32 30.84
CA GLY A 10 21.19 -31.94 32.06
C GLY A 10 21.36 -32.98 33.15
N GLU A 11 21.20 -34.26 32.81
CA GLU A 11 21.48 -35.37 33.72
C GLU A 11 22.93 -35.31 34.24
N THR A 12 23.90 -35.06 33.35
CA THR A 12 25.32 -34.95 33.72
C THR A 12 25.54 -33.78 34.67
N TYR A 13 25.03 -32.59 34.34
CA TYR A 13 25.15 -31.38 35.16
C TYR A 13 24.52 -31.56 36.54
N MET A 14 23.28 -32.05 36.60
CA MET A 14 22.53 -32.20 37.84
C MET A 14 23.12 -33.29 38.75
N SER A 15 23.84 -34.26 38.19
CA SER A 15 24.50 -35.34 38.95
C SER A 15 25.85 -34.96 39.55
N ASP A 16 26.55 -33.96 38.99
CA ASP A 16 27.93 -33.62 39.36
C ASP A 16 28.01 -32.28 40.12
N ARG A 17 28.31 -32.37 41.42
CA ARG A 17 28.48 -31.18 42.29
C ARG A 17 29.61 -30.24 41.84
N TYR A 18 30.65 -30.77 41.19
CA TYR A 18 31.76 -29.95 40.70
C TYR A 18 31.33 -29.07 39.53
N LEU A 19 30.54 -29.63 38.59
CA LEU A 19 30.00 -28.87 37.46
C LEU A 19 29.01 -27.81 37.93
N ILE A 20 28.18 -28.12 38.92
CA ILE A 20 27.27 -27.15 39.55
C ILE A 20 28.06 -26.01 40.19
N ALA A 21 29.10 -26.30 40.98
CA ALA A 21 29.91 -25.26 41.63
C ALA A 21 30.63 -24.34 40.62
N ARG A 22 31.01 -24.88 39.46
CA ARG A 22 31.75 -24.16 38.43
C ARG A 22 30.86 -23.33 37.49
N TYR A 23 29.70 -23.85 37.13
CA TYR A 23 28.87 -23.28 36.05
C TYR A 23 27.46 -22.90 36.48
N ASN A 24 27.16 -22.87 37.78
CA ASN A 24 25.86 -22.39 38.25
C ASN A 24 25.58 -20.95 37.80
N TYR A 25 24.30 -20.69 37.55
CA TYR A 25 23.82 -19.34 37.34
C TYR A 25 23.39 -18.72 38.66
N THR A 26 23.96 -17.56 39.02
CA THR A 26 23.63 -16.80 40.24
C THR A 26 22.88 -15.49 39.96
N GLY A 27 22.61 -15.20 38.68
CA GLY A 27 21.93 -13.98 38.26
C GLY A 27 20.43 -13.95 38.57
N LYS A 28 19.77 -12.88 38.14
CA LYS A 28 18.33 -12.70 38.34
C LYS A 28 17.54 -13.56 37.36
N THR A 29 16.84 -14.57 37.86
CA THR A 29 15.88 -15.35 37.07
C THR A 29 14.53 -14.65 36.98
N THR A 30 13.79 -14.89 35.90
CA THR A 30 12.45 -14.33 35.65
C THR A 30 11.52 -15.50 35.32
N ILE A 31 10.29 -15.50 35.84
CA ILE A 31 9.28 -16.59 35.73
C ILE A 31 9.66 -17.88 36.50
N LEU A 32 10.94 -18.23 36.55
CA LEU A 32 11.48 -19.40 37.25
C LEU A 32 12.14 -19.04 38.58
N PRO A 33 11.97 -19.86 39.64
CA PRO A 33 12.73 -19.69 40.87
C PRO A 33 14.22 -19.92 40.60
N ASN A 34 15.09 -19.17 41.27
CA ASN A 34 16.54 -19.36 41.14
C ASN A 34 16.91 -20.72 41.76
N ASN A 35 17.45 -21.62 40.94
CA ASN A 35 17.91 -22.93 41.35
C ASN A 35 19.26 -23.24 40.70
N PRO A 36 20.38 -22.96 41.40
CA PRO A 36 21.73 -23.23 40.91
C PRO A 36 21.99 -24.69 40.54
N ALA A 37 21.20 -25.65 41.04
CA ALA A 37 21.39 -27.07 40.75
C ALA A 37 20.84 -27.48 39.37
N THR A 38 19.90 -26.71 38.81
CA THR A 38 19.27 -27.00 37.51
C THR A 38 19.63 -25.95 36.45
N GLN A 39 20.12 -24.78 36.89
CA GLN A 39 20.36 -23.62 36.04
C GLN A 39 21.85 -23.42 35.77
N ILE A 40 22.21 -23.57 34.49
CA ILE A 40 23.59 -23.45 34.02
C ILE A 40 23.81 -22.14 33.25
N THR A 41 25.02 -21.58 33.36
CA THR A 41 25.46 -20.43 32.54
C THR A 41 25.68 -20.84 31.07
N TYR A 42 25.75 -19.84 30.18
CA TYR A 42 26.07 -20.06 28.76
C TYR A 42 27.39 -20.81 28.55
N ASP A 43 28.46 -20.37 29.21
CA ASP A 43 29.78 -20.99 29.07
C ASP A 43 29.77 -22.46 29.53
N GLY A 44 29.05 -22.74 30.63
CA GLY A 44 28.83 -24.11 31.08
C GLY A 44 28.04 -24.95 30.07
N CYS A 45 26.98 -24.40 29.50
CA CYS A 45 26.18 -25.10 28.48
C CYS A 45 27.04 -25.47 27.27
N VAL A 46 27.86 -24.54 26.78
CA VAL A 46 28.74 -24.78 25.61
C VAL A 46 29.80 -25.85 25.93
N GLU A 47 30.36 -25.83 27.13
CA GLU A 47 31.35 -26.83 27.55
C GLU A 47 30.73 -28.24 27.70
N LEU A 48 29.53 -28.34 28.32
CA LEU A 48 28.88 -29.62 28.58
C LEU A 48 28.16 -30.20 27.35
N CYS A 49 27.44 -29.36 26.61
CA CYS A 49 26.62 -29.80 25.47
C CYS A 49 27.28 -29.60 24.11
N GLY A 50 28.32 -28.79 24.03
CA GLY A 50 28.95 -28.38 22.77
C GLY A 50 28.24 -27.19 22.09
N PRO A 51 28.91 -26.57 21.10
CA PRO A 51 28.41 -25.37 20.41
C PRO A 51 27.42 -25.67 19.27
N GLY A 52 27.04 -26.93 19.06
CA GLY A 52 26.20 -27.34 17.92
C GLY A 52 24.71 -27.00 18.07
N ASN A 53 23.90 -27.47 17.11
CA ASN A 53 22.43 -27.33 17.13
C ASN A 53 21.76 -28.69 17.35
N ALA A 54 20.72 -28.73 18.19
CA ALA A 54 19.81 -29.88 18.34
C ALA A 54 18.63 -29.74 17.37
N TYR A 55 18.83 -30.16 16.12
CA TYR A 55 17.78 -30.13 15.09
C TYR A 55 16.58 -31.00 15.47
N TYR A 56 15.39 -30.58 15.05
CA TYR A 56 14.18 -31.37 15.25
C TYR A 56 14.20 -32.64 14.39
N PRO A 57 13.61 -33.74 14.88
CA PRO A 57 13.31 -34.90 14.05
C PRO A 57 12.45 -34.55 12.82
N TRP A 58 12.50 -35.41 11.81
CA TRP A 58 11.71 -35.22 10.58
C TRP A 58 10.20 -35.13 10.85
N ALA A 59 9.68 -35.90 11.81
CA ALA A 59 8.26 -35.88 12.16
C ALA A 59 7.79 -34.48 12.60
N GLU A 60 8.55 -33.82 13.48
CA GLU A 60 8.26 -32.48 13.98
C GLU A 60 8.47 -31.40 12.89
N THR A 61 9.54 -31.55 12.11
CA THR A 61 9.85 -30.66 10.98
C THR A 61 8.74 -30.70 9.93
N SER A 62 8.31 -31.91 9.54
CA SER A 62 7.26 -32.11 8.53
C SER A 62 5.89 -31.62 9.01
N ALA A 63 5.55 -31.80 10.29
CA ALA A 63 4.34 -31.24 10.89
C ALA A 63 4.33 -29.70 10.83
N THR A 64 5.46 -29.06 11.10
CA THR A 64 5.58 -27.59 10.99
C THR A 64 5.46 -27.11 9.54
N ILE A 65 6.04 -27.85 8.59
CA ILE A 65 5.93 -27.56 7.15
C ILE A 65 4.48 -27.62 6.69
N THR A 66 3.75 -28.67 7.03
CA THR A 66 2.36 -28.85 6.61
C THR A 66 1.43 -27.83 7.26
N THR A 67 1.69 -27.47 8.51
CA THR A 67 0.85 -26.54 9.29
C THR A 67 1.07 -25.08 8.90
N TRP A 68 2.30 -24.67 8.59
CA TRP A 68 2.60 -23.26 8.33
C TRP A 68 3.17 -22.97 6.96
N VAL A 69 4.22 -23.69 6.55
CA VAL A 69 4.91 -23.40 5.28
C VAL A 69 3.96 -23.57 4.09
N LEU A 70 3.17 -24.66 4.07
CA LEU A 70 2.21 -24.89 2.98
C LEU A 70 1.08 -23.84 2.92
N PRO A 71 0.39 -23.48 4.03
CA PRO A 71 -0.60 -22.39 3.99
C PRO A 71 -0.03 -21.02 3.63
N ILE A 72 1.19 -20.71 4.07
CA ILE A 72 1.89 -19.47 3.72
C ILE A 72 2.17 -19.44 2.21
N MET A 73 2.71 -20.53 1.66
CA MET A 73 2.94 -20.66 0.23
C MET A 73 1.63 -20.59 -0.55
N GLY A 74 0.58 -21.25 -0.08
CA GLY A 74 -0.77 -21.17 -0.66
C GLY A 74 -1.28 -19.73 -0.72
N THR A 75 -1.11 -18.97 0.36
CA THR A 75 -1.50 -17.56 0.46
C THR A 75 -0.66 -16.67 -0.45
N LEU A 76 0.65 -16.90 -0.50
CA LEU A 76 1.57 -16.17 -1.39
C LEU A 76 1.27 -16.47 -2.87
N LEU A 77 0.88 -17.70 -3.22
CA LEU A 77 0.49 -18.07 -4.59
C LEU A 77 -0.78 -17.36 -5.06
N GLN A 78 -1.64 -16.92 -4.14
CA GLN A 78 -2.79 -16.09 -4.48
C GLN A 78 -2.45 -14.61 -4.66
N ALA A 79 -1.21 -14.22 -4.41
CA ALA A 79 -0.78 -12.86 -4.64
C ALA A 79 -0.88 -12.52 -6.14
N PRO A 80 -1.19 -11.26 -6.47
CA PRO A 80 -1.51 -10.83 -7.82
C PRO A 80 -0.25 -10.71 -8.71
N PHE A 81 0.35 -11.83 -9.12
CA PHE A 81 1.59 -11.85 -9.91
C PHE A 81 1.41 -11.43 -11.38
N GLU A 82 2.46 -10.83 -11.96
CA GLU A 82 2.51 -10.50 -13.39
C GLU A 82 3.06 -11.69 -14.18
N SER A 83 2.32 -12.15 -15.19
CA SER A 83 2.77 -13.20 -16.12
C SER A 83 3.96 -12.71 -16.95
N ASN A 84 4.93 -13.59 -17.23
CA ASN A 84 6.13 -13.31 -18.04
C ASN A 84 7.06 -12.20 -17.51
N ALA A 85 6.90 -11.76 -16.25
CA ALA A 85 7.73 -10.71 -15.64
C ALA A 85 8.37 -11.18 -14.32
N PHE A 86 9.18 -12.24 -14.38
CA PHE A 86 9.80 -12.88 -13.20
C PHE A 86 10.45 -11.88 -12.23
N TRP A 87 11.33 -11.00 -12.71
CA TRP A 87 12.01 -10.04 -11.84
C TRP A 87 11.10 -8.96 -11.25
N ARG A 88 9.98 -8.62 -11.90
CA ARG A 88 8.99 -7.70 -11.31
C ARG A 88 8.23 -8.40 -10.19
N THR A 89 7.90 -9.68 -10.37
CA THR A 89 7.29 -10.51 -9.33
C THR A 89 8.22 -10.69 -8.13
N VAL A 90 9.50 -11.02 -8.35
CA VAL A 90 10.49 -11.14 -7.26
C VAL A 90 10.62 -9.82 -6.48
N LYS A 91 10.68 -8.67 -7.18
CA LYS A 91 10.74 -7.35 -6.52
C LYS A 91 9.47 -7.04 -5.72
N ALA A 92 8.30 -7.45 -6.21
CA ALA A 92 7.04 -7.28 -5.48
C ALA A 92 7.04 -8.13 -4.19
N ILE A 93 7.42 -9.40 -4.27
CA ILE A 93 7.57 -10.29 -3.09
C ILE A 93 8.56 -9.69 -2.09
N ASN A 94 9.71 -9.23 -2.57
CA ASN A 94 10.74 -8.59 -1.75
C ASN A 94 10.19 -7.40 -0.97
N ARG A 95 9.36 -6.59 -1.61
CA ARG A 95 8.73 -5.43 -0.98
C ARG A 95 7.62 -5.84 0.00
N TRP A 96 6.76 -6.78 -0.37
CA TRP A 96 5.67 -7.24 0.49
C TRP A 96 6.17 -7.90 1.78
N ILE A 97 7.19 -8.75 1.68
CA ILE A 97 7.75 -9.47 2.83
C ILE A 97 8.80 -8.63 3.56
N GLY A 98 9.66 -7.92 2.82
CA GLY A 98 10.73 -7.12 3.39
C GLY A 98 10.27 -5.78 3.98
N SER A 99 9.17 -5.21 3.50
CA SER A 99 8.58 -3.98 4.02
C SER A 99 7.05 -4.10 4.11
N PRO A 100 6.54 -4.97 5.01
CA PRO A 100 5.11 -5.25 5.11
C PRO A 100 4.31 -4.03 5.57
N ILE A 101 4.86 -3.20 6.47
CA ILE A 101 4.21 -1.98 6.96
C ILE A 101 4.00 -0.98 5.81
N SER A 102 5.04 -0.70 5.03
CA SER A 102 4.95 0.21 3.87
C SER A 102 3.99 -0.34 2.82
N SER A 103 4.09 -1.63 2.52
CA SER A 103 3.22 -2.30 1.56
C SER A 103 1.75 -2.22 1.97
N LEU A 104 1.44 -2.53 3.22
CA LEU A 104 0.08 -2.49 3.75
C LEU A 104 -0.44 -1.06 3.81
N ALA A 105 0.37 -0.08 4.20
CA ALA A 105 -0.02 1.33 4.21
C ALA A 105 -0.41 1.84 2.81
N SER A 106 0.36 1.49 1.77
CA SER A 106 0.03 1.83 0.39
C SER A 106 -1.28 1.17 -0.07
N ILE A 107 -1.51 -0.10 0.23
CA ILE A 107 -2.74 -0.79 -0.19
C ILE A 107 -3.96 -0.24 0.57
N LEU A 108 -3.83 0.02 1.87
CA LEU A 108 -4.90 0.63 2.67
C LEU A 108 -5.28 2.02 2.16
N TRP A 109 -4.32 2.77 1.64
CA TRP A 109 -4.59 4.01 0.95
C TRP A 109 -5.37 3.81 -0.36
N ASP A 110 -4.97 2.86 -1.22
CA ASP A 110 -5.72 2.55 -2.44
C ASP A 110 -7.17 2.10 -2.13
N ILE A 111 -7.37 1.38 -1.03
CA ILE A 111 -8.69 1.01 -0.50
C ILE A 111 -9.51 2.24 -0.09
N GLU A 112 -8.89 3.22 0.59
CA GLU A 112 -9.55 4.47 0.98
C GLU A 112 -9.99 5.27 -0.25
N ILE A 113 -9.13 5.40 -1.26
CA ILE A 113 -9.43 6.08 -2.53
C ILE A 113 -10.65 5.41 -3.19
N SER A 114 -10.64 4.08 -3.27
CA SER A 114 -11.74 3.29 -3.83
C SER A 114 -13.04 3.49 -3.02
N GLY A 115 -12.92 3.56 -1.70
CA GLY A 115 -14.03 3.85 -0.78
C GLY A 115 -14.65 5.24 -1.00
N ARG A 116 -13.82 6.25 -1.28
CA ARG A 116 -14.29 7.60 -1.63
C ARG A 116 -15.01 7.63 -2.97
N CYS A 117 -14.48 6.97 -4.00
CA CYS A 117 -15.19 6.80 -5.28
C CYS A 117 -16.59 6.20 -5.06
N ALA A 118 -16.68 5.13 -4.27
CA ALA A 118 -17.94 4.45 -3.96
C ALA A 118 -18.90 5.35 -3.17
N LEU A 119 -18.38 6.12 -2.22
CA LEU A 119 -19.15 7.10 -1.45
C LEU A 119 -19.69 8.22 -2.35
N TYR A 120 -18.88 8.78 -3.26
CA TYR A 120 -19.31 9.90 -4.11
C TYR A 120 -20.43 9.46 -5.07
N VAL A 121 -20.31 8.26 -5.63
CA VAL A 121 -21.38 7.66 -6.44
C VAL A 121 -22.63 7.39 -5.60
N ASP A 122 -22.54 6.79 -4.41
CA ASP A 122 -23.70 6.59 -3.54
C ASP A 122 -24.43 7.91 -3.21
N MET A 123 -23.66 8.96 -2.93
CA MET A 123 -24.15 10.28 -2.54
C MET A 123 -24.62 11.13 -3.73
N SER A 124 -24.43 10.69 -4.97
CA SER A 124 -24.85 11.45 -6.16
C SER A 124 -26.35 11.60 -6.29
N VAL A 125 -27.13 10.66 -5.75
CA VAL A 125 -28.58 10.61 -5.82
C VAL A 125 -29.24 10.49 -4.43
N PRO A 126 -30.53 10.82 -4.31
CA PRO A 126 -31.31 10.60 -3.09
C PRO A 126 -31.21 9.15 -2.58
N TYR A 127 -31.35 8.97 -1.26
CA TYR A 127 -31.14 7.68 -0.60
C TYR A 127 -32.09 6.58 -1.10
N ASN A 128 -33.34 6.93 -1.42
CA ASN A 128 -34.36 5.97 -1.87
C ASN A 128 -34.32 5.67 -3.38
N GLU A 129 -33.51 6.40 -4.13
CA GLU A 129 -33.52 6.32 -5.60
C GLU A 129 -32.43 5.37 -6.12
N THR A 130 -32.81 4.51 -7.07
CA THR A 130 -31.89 3.68 -7.85
C THR A 130 -32.18 3.91 -9.33
N PRO A 131 -31.47 4.85 -9.98
CA PRO A 131 -31.73 5.22 -11.37
C PRO A 131 -31.45 4.08 -12.36
N ASP A 132 -32.03 4.17 -13.55
CA ASP A 132 -31.88 3.19 -14.62
C ASP A 132 -30.49 3.21 -15.30
N VAL A 133 -30.24 2.24 -16.18
CA VAL A 133 -28.95 2.04 -16.88
C VAL A 133 -28.55 3.24 -17.74
N ASP A 134 -29.52 3.92 -18.34
CA ASP A 134 -29.29 5.08 -19.23
C ASP A 134 -29.21 6.42 -18.48
N SER A 135 -29.19 6.38 -17.15
CA SER A 135 -29.13 7.58 -16.32
C SER A 135 -27.74 8.19 -16.22
N GLU A 136 -27.70 9.47 -15.84
CA GLU A 136 -26.46 10.18 -15.48
C GLU A 136 -25.71 9.51 -14.32
N PHE A 137 -26.45 8.87 -13.41
CA PHE A 137 -25.88 8.08 -12.32
C PHE A 137 -25.05 6.90 -12.84
N ALA A 138 -25.57 6.15 -13.82
CA ALA A 138 -24.85 5.03 -14.41
C ALA A 138 -23.56 5.50 -15.10
N SER A 139 -23.63 6.64 -15.81
CA SER A 139 -22.44 7.27 -16.42
C SER A 139 -21.40 7.67 -15.36
N MET A 140 -21.82 8.25 -14.24
CA MET A 140 -20.90 8.59 -13.13
C MET A 140 -20.29 7.34 -12.49
N ARG A 141 -21.08 6.27 -12.31
CA ARG A 141 -20.60 4.98 -11.82
C ARG A 141 -19.44 4.44 -12.67
N ASP A 142 -19.54 4.58 -13.99
CA ASP A 142 -18.49 4.18 -14.92
C ASP A 142 -17.24 5.06 -14.79
N SER A 143 -17.41 6.38 -14.72
CA SER A 143 -16.31 7.33 -14.55
C SER A 143 -15.51 7.08 -13.27
N PHE A 144 -16.19 6.90 -12.13
CA PHE A 144 -15.53 6.62 -10.85
C PHE A 144 -14.90 5.22 -10.81
N TYR A 145 -15.49 4.24 -11.50
CA TYR A 145 -14.87 2.92 -11.64
C TYR A 145 -13.59 2.99 -12.48
N ILE A 146 -13.59 3.72 -13.60
CA ILE A 146 -12.38 3.95 -14.41
C ILE A 146 -11.33 4.70 -13.58
N LEU A 147 -11.72 5.74 -12.83
CA LEU A 147 -10.82 6.50 -11.96
C LEU A 147 -10.11 5.61 -10.92
N MET A 148 -10.83 4.67 -10.30
CA MET A 148 -10.24 3.67 -9.41
C MET A 148 -9.18 2.82 -10.11
N ASN A 149 -9.43 2.41 -11.36
CA ASN A 149 -8.45 1.65 -12.15
C ASN A 149 -7.24 2.51 -12.58
N LEU A 150 -7.45 3.77 -12.97
CA LEU A 150 -6.37 4.71 -13.31
C LEU A 150 -5.41 4.91 -12.14
N ASN A 151 -5.91 4.85 -10.90
CA ASN A 151 -5.10 4.99 -9.70
C ASN A 151 -3.98 3.97 -9.60
N GLN A 152 -4.13 2.78 -10.20
CA GLN A 152 -3.17 1.69 -10.11
C GLN A 152 -1.99 1.79 -11.10
N TYR A 153 -1.97 2.82 -11.95
CA TYR A 153 -0.97 2.98 -13.00
C TYR A 153 -0.09 4.21 -12.77
N LYS A 154 1.20 4.04 -13.07
CA LYS A 154 2.17 5.13 -13.13
C LYS A 154 1.92 5.95 -14.37
N MET A 155 1.99 7.25 -14.19
CA MET A 155 1.94 8.21 -15.28
C MET A 155 3.35 8.61 -15.71
N LYS A 156 3.50 9.04 -16.96
CA LYS A 156 4.77 9.50 -17.54
C LYS A 156 5.42 10.59 -16.66
N PRO A 157 6.71 10.47 -16.29
CA PRO A 157 7.37 11.44 -15.42
C PRO A 157 7.41 12.83 -16.06
N VAL A 158 7.48 13.89 -15.26
CA VAL A 158 7.48 15.32 -15.65
C VAL A 158 6.13 15.86 -16.13
N ILE A 159 5.44 15.16 -17.04
CA ILE A 159 4.14 15.60 -17.60
C ILE A 159 3.00 15.28 -16.63
N SER A 160 3.07 14.15 -15.93
CA SER A 160 2.07 13.75 -14.92
C SER A 160 1.94 14.70 -13.72
N MET A 161 2.91 15.59 -13.52
CA MET A 161 2.86 16.58 -12.44
C MET A 161 2.26 17.92 -12.89
N THR A 162 1.84 18.04 -14.15
CA THR A 162 1.24 19.28 -14.66
C THR A 162 -0.27 19.29 -14.42
N ARG A 163 -0.83 20.49 -14.19
CA ARG A 163 -2.26 20.66 -13.94
C ARG A 163 -3.08 20.31 -15.19
N GLU A 164 -2.49 20.50 -16.36
CA GLU A 164 -3.09 20.21 -17.65
C GLU A 164 -3.33 18.70 -17.84
N ALA A 165 -2.43 17.86 -17.32
CA ALA A 165 -2.62 16.41 -17.34
C ALA A 165 -3.77 15.97 -16.42
N GLU A 166 -3.94 16.62 -15.27
CA GLU A 166 -5.09 16.41 -14.39
C GLU A 166 -6.39 16.85 -15.06
N GLY A 167 -6.40 18.05 -15.64
CA GLY A 167 -7.54 18.60 -16.39
C GLY A 167 -7.97 17.70 -17.54
N LEU A 168 -7.00 17.14 -18.28
CA LEU A 168 -7.28 16.16 -19.34
C LEU A 168 -8.00 14.92 -18.80
N LEU A 169 -7.53 14.35 -17.69
CA LEU A 169 -8.18 13.19 -17.07
C LEU A 169 -9.60 13.52 -16.59
N ARG A 170 -9.82 14.72 -16.05
CA ARG A 170 -11.17 15.17 -15.65
C ARG A 170 -12.10 15.33 -16.85
N ILE A 171 -11.62 15.90 -17.95
CA ILE A 171 -12.37 15.96 -19.22
C ILE A 171 -12.71 14.54 -19.67
N ALA A 172 -11.73 13.63 -19.69
CA ALA A 172 -11.93 12.25 -20.11
C ALA A 172 -13.01 11.55 -19.25
N LEU A 173 -12.95 11.72 -17.93
CA LEU A 173 -13.82 11.03 -16.99
C LEU A 173 -15.23 11.65 -16.91
N PHE A 174 -15.36 12.98 -16.84
CA PHE A 174 -16.61 13.62 -16.46
C PHE A 174 -17.35 14.33 -17.61
N SER A 175 -16.70 14.61 -18.74
CA SER A 175 -17.36 15.31 -19.85
C SER A 175 -18.34 14.42 -20.63
N THR A 176 -19.46 15.00 -21.08
CA THR A 176 -20.42 14.35 -22.00
C THR A 176 -20.49 15.01 -23.36
N SER A 177 -20.16 16.31 -23.43
CA SER A 177 -20.26 17.12 -24.65
C SER A 177 -19.10 16.95 -25.62
N LEU A 178 -17.96 16.40 -25.19
CA LEU A 178 -16.81 16.18 -26.07
C LEU A 178 -17.12 15.04 -27.05
N GLN A 179 -17.17 15.34 -28.35
CA GLN A 179 -17.37 14.34 -29.39
C GLN A 179 -16.02 13.82 -29.89
N PRO A 180 -15.81 12.49 -29.97
CA PRO A 180 -14.60 11.95 -30.59
C PRO A 180 -14.51 12.27 -32.08
N ILE A 181 -13.30 12.51 -32.60
CA ILE A 181 -13.05 12.75 -34.05
C ILE A 181 -13.76 11.69 -34.92
N SER A 182 -13.66 10.43 -34.51
CA SER A 182 -14.47 9.37 -35.09
C SER A 182 -15.88 9.49 -34.52
N ARG A 183 -16.76 10.29 -35.17
CA ARG A 183 -18.18 10.54 -34.81
C ARG A 183 -19.07 9.28 -34.72
N LYS A 184 -18.48 8.07 -34.74
CA LYS A 184 -19.16 6.77 -34.63
C LYS A 184 -19.66 6.46 -33.22
N LYS A 185 -19.05 7.01 -32.17
CA LYS A 185 -19.40 6.74 -30.76
C LYS A 185 -19.22 7.99 -29.92
N SER A 186 -20.12 8.22 -28.95
CA SER A 186 -19.94 9.29 -27.97
C SER A 186 -18.86 8.93 -26.94
N LEU A 187 -18.28 9.93 -26.27
CA LEU A 187 -17.31 9.69 -25.20
C LEU A 187 -17.93 8.89 -24.04
N SER A 188 -19.22 9.10 -23.73
CA SER A 188 -19.96 8.32 -22.73
C SER A 188 -20.05 6.84 -23.11
N GLN A 189 -20.30 6.52 -24.38
CA GLN A 189 -20.33 5.13 -24.87
C GLN A 189 -18.94 4.47 -24.81
N ILE A 190 -17.86 5.23 -25.07
CA ILE A 190 -16.49 4.73 -24.93
C ILE A 190 -16.19 4.40 -23.47
N ARG A 191 -16.55 5.30 -22.54
CA ARG A 191 -16.42 5.05 -21.09
C ARG A 191 -17.22 3.84 -20.63
N TYR A 192 -18.48 3.75 -21.04
CA TYR A 192 -19.35 2.62 -20.71
C TYR A 192 -18.72 1.29 -21.14
N ARG A 193 -18.27 1.20 -22.40
CA ARG A 193 -17.63 0.00 -22.93
C ARG A 193 -16.34 -0.34 -22.18
N LEU A 194 -15.48 0.65 -21.92
CA LEU A 194 -14.26 0.46 -21.15
C LEU A 194 -14.56 -0.03 -19.74
N ALA A 195 -15.50 0.58 -19.04
CA ALA A 195 -15.90 0.17 -17.69
C ALA A 195 -16.50 -1.24 -17.68
N GLN A 196 -17.34 -1.59 -18.66
CA GLN A 196 -17.92 -2.92 -18.79
C GLN A 196 -16.83 -4.00 -19.00
N GLU A 197 -15.88 -3.76 -19.92
CA GLU A 197 -14.74 -4.65 -20.14
C GLU A 197 -13.85 -4.81 -18.90
N LEU A 198 -13.65 -3.73 -18.13
CA LEU A 198 -12.88 -3.78 -16.89
C LEU A 198 -13.62 -4.51 -15.76
N ARG A 199 -14.96 -4.48 -15.70
CA ARG A 199 -15.77 -5.18 -14.69
C ARG A 199 -15.88 -6.67 -14.96
N SER A 200 -16.15 -7.06 -16.20
CA SER A 200 -16.40 -8.46 -16.58
C SER A 200 -15.25 -9.39 -16.21
N ASN A 201 -14.04 -8.86 -16.24
CA ASN A 201 -12.86 -9.63 -15.91
C ASN A 201 -12.68 -9.86 -14.40
N ARG A 202 -13.22 -9.02 -13.50
CA ARG A 202 -12.81 -8.96 -12.07
C ARG A 202 -13.22 -10.18 -11.25
N ARG A 203 -14.31 -10.85 -11.64
CA ARG A 203 -14.96 -11.90 -10.85
C ARG A 203 -14.12 -13.17 -10.63
N ARG A 204 -13.13 -13.45 -11.49
CA ARG A 204 -12.39 -14.73 -11.51
C ARG A 204 -11.25 -14.85 -10.49
N GLY A 205 -10.81 -13.75 -9.88
CA GLY A 205 -9.65 -13.75 -8.98
C GLY A 205 -9.95 -13.77 -7.47
N VAL A 206 -11.20 -13.60 -7.06
CA VAL A 206 -11.53 -13.32 -5.64
C VAL A 206 -11.69 -14.59 -4.81
N VAL A 207 -12.36 -15.61 -5.36
CA VAL A 207 -12.70 -16.86 -4.65
C VAL A 207 -11.44 -17.59 -4.12
N PRO A 208 -10.37 -17.79 -4.90
CA PRO A 208 -9.18 -18.47 -4.41
C PRO A 208 -8.51 -17.78 -3.22
N ILE A 209 -8.56 -16.44 -3.16
CA ILE A 209 -8.00 -15.67 -2.05
C ILE A 209 -8.78 -15.96 -0.75
N PHE A 210 -10.12 -15.99 -0.82
CA PHE A 210 -10.94 -16.34 0.35
C PHE A 210 -10.70 -17.78 0.81
N ILE A 211 -10.61 -18.74 -0.11
CA ILE A 211 -10.32 -20.14 0.23
C ILE A 211 -8.96 -20.25 0.92
N SER A 212 -7.92 -19.61 0.38
CA SER A 212 -6.59 -19.62 0.99
C SER A 212 -6.54 -18.92 2.35
N THR A 213 -7.27 -17.81 2.51
CA THR A 213 -7.37 -17.10 3.79
C THR A 213 -8.09 -17.94 4.83
N LEU A 214 -9.19 -18.60 4.45
CA LEU A 214 -9.92 -19.52 5.33
C LEU A 214 -9.06 -20.72 5.74
N TRP A 215 -8.27 -21.25 4.80
CA TRP A 215 -7.33 -22.33 5.09
C TRP A 215 -6.25 -21.91 6.09
N PHE A 216 -5.72 -20.69 5.98
CA PHE A 216 -4.79 -20.14 6.98
C PHE A 216 -5.44 -20.02 8.36
N VAL A 217 -6.68 -19.51 8.43
CA VAL A 217 -7.43 -19.40 9.71
C VAL A 217 -7.70 -20.78 10.31
N PHE A 218 -8.02 -21.76 9.48
CA PHE A 218 -8.21 -23.15 9.91
C PHE A 218 -6.91 -23.75 10.48
N ALA A 219 -5.79 -23.58 9.79
CA ALA A 219 -4.47 -24.03 10.26
C ALA A 219 -4.07 -23.35 11.59
N LEU A 220 -4.39 -22.05 11.75
CA LEU A 220 -4.22 -21.34 13.01
C LEU A 220 -5.09 -21.93 14.12
N GLY A 221 -6.36 -22.25 13.83
CA GLY A 221 -7.26 -22.90 14.78
C GLY A 221 -6.72 -24.24 15.31
N ILE A 222 -6.25 -25.12 14.41
CA ILE A 222 -5.61 -26.39 14.77
C ILE A 222 -4.36 -26.14 15.63
N SER A 223 -3.52 -25.17 15.25
CA SER A 223 -2.30 -24.88 15.99
C SER A 223 -2.56 -24.32 17.38
N VAL A 224 -3.63 -23.55 17.55
CA VAL A 224 -4.08 -23.06 18.86
C VAL A 224 -4.56 -24.25 19.71
N GLU A 225 -5.39 -25.13 19.15
CA GLU A 225 -5.87 -26.32 19.87
C GLU A 225 -4.71 -27.23 20.29
N ALA A 226 -3.79 -27.53 19.38
CA ALA A 226 -2.60 -28.34 19.68
C ALA A 226 -1.70 -27.71 20.76
N ALA A 227 -1.49 -26.39 20.73
CA ALA A 227 -0.70 -25.70 21.73
C ALA A 227 -1.38 -25.70 23.11
N PHE A 228 -2.71 -25.51 23.18
CA PHE A 228 -3.43 -25.53 24.45
C PHE A 228 -3.75 -26.94 24.96
N GLY A 229 -3.63 -27.97 24.12
CA GLY A 229 -3.68 -29.38 24.53
C GLY A 229 -2.42 -29.84 25.27
N ASP A 230 -1.25 -29.26 24.94
CA ASP A 230 0.05 -29.58 25.54
C ASP A 230 0.76 -28.29 26.01
N VAL A 231 0.14 -27.61 26.97
CA VAL A 231 0.64 -26.31 27.46
C VAL A 231 2.00 -26.46 28.13
N GLY A 232 2.91 -25.53 27.83
CA GLY A 232 4.27 -25.52 28.35
C GLY A 232 5.27 -26.15 27.39
N SER A 233 4.80 -26.99 26.45
CA SER A 233 5.62 -27.63 25.42
C SER A 233 6.29 -26.61 24.50
N ASN A 234 7.62 -26.60 24.52
CA ASN A 234 8.45 -25.66 23.76
C ASN A 234 8.18 -25.77 22.25
N LEU A 235 8.05 -27.00 21.74
CA LEU A 235 7.78 -27.25 20.32
C LEU A 235 6.43 -26.64 19.89
N GLN A 236 5.36 -26.88 20.65
CA GLN A 236 4.02 -26.39 20.30
C GLN A 236 3.94 -24.87 20.40
N ALA A 237 4.55 -24.29 21.45
CA ALA A 237 4.66 -22.85 21.64
C ALA A 237 5.28 -22.16 20.42
N HIS A 238 6.38 -22.72 19.91
CA HIS A 238 7.08 -22.15 18.78
C HIS A 238 6.36 -22.38 17.46
N THR A 239 5.76 -23.54 17.26
CA THR A 239 4.89 -23.75 16.11
C THR A 239 3.77 -22.70 16.09
N LEU A 240 3.11 -22.45 17.22
CA LEU A 240 2.09 -21.40 17.31
C LEU A 240 2.66 -19.99 17.07
N ALA A 241 3.79 -19.63 17.70
CA ALA A 241 4.42 -18.32 17.53
C ALA A 241 4.76 -18.00 16.06
N MET A 242 5.20 -18.99 15.28
CA MET A 242 5.46 -18.82 13.85
C MET A 242 4.20 -18.39 13.09
N GLY A 243 3.07 -19.03 13.38
CA GLY A 243 1.78 -18.65 12.81
C GLY A 243 1.32 -17.25 13.20
N LEU A 244 1.46 -16.92 14.50
CA LEU A 244 1.13 -15.59 15.00
C LEU A 244 1.99 -14.51 14.33
N PHE A 245 3.29 -14.77 14.15
CA PHE A 245 4.23 -13.84 13.52
C PHE A 245 3.84 -13.52 12.07
N ILE A 246 3.32 -14.49 11.31
CA ILE A 246 3.04 -14.37 9.88
C ILE A 246 1.57 -14.00 9.62
N SER A 247 0.76 -13.82 10.66
CA SER A 247 -0.67 -13.49 10.55
C SER A 247 -0.96 -12.17 9.83
N TRP A 248 0.02 -11.27 9.65
CA TRP A 248 -0.12 -10.08 8.81
C TRP A 248 -0.13 -10.38 7.29
N LEU A 249 0.44 -11.52 6.85
CA LEU A 249 0.55 -11.84 5.43
C LEU A 249 -0.82 -12.14 4.79
N PRO A 250 -1.71 -12.96 5.38
CA PRO A 250 -3.08 -13.10 4.88
C PRO A 250 -3.85 -11.79 4.82
N ILE A 251 -3.64 -10.87 5.77
CA ILE A 251 -4.25 -9.53 5.75
C ILE A 251 -3.76 -8.75 4.51
N LEU A 252 -2.47 -8.77 4.24
CA LEU A 252 -1.86 -8.12 3.06
C LEU A 252 -2.39 -8.71 1.74
N ILE A 253 -2.49 -10.04 1.64
CA ILE A 253 -3.02 -10.70 0.44
C ILE A 253 -4.52 -10.45 0.27
N LEU A 254 -5.30 -10.45 1.35
CA LEU A 254 -6.73 -10.13 1.32
C LEU A 254 -6.96 -8.68 0.87
N CYS A 255 -6.15 -7.74 1.37
CA CYS A 255 -6.10 -6.34 0.92
C CYS A 255 -5.93 -6.23 -0.61
N SER A 256 -5.16 -7.13 -1.22
CA SER A 256 -4.96 -7.13 -2.67
C SER A 256 -6.23 -7.42 -3.48
N ILE A 257 -7.29 -8.03 -2.91
CA ILE A 257 -8.59 -8.24 -3.59
C ILE A 257 -9.21 -6.92 -4.04
N LEU A 258 -9.17 -5.93 -3.15
CA LEU A 258 -9.73 -4.62 -3.40
C LEU A 258 -8.99 -3.92 -4.55
N ASP A 259 -7.68 -4.19 -4.64
CA ASP A 259 -6.77 -3.62 -5.62
C ASP A 259 -6.41 -4.57 -6.77
N ARG A 260 -7.16 -5.67 -6.95
CA ARG A 260 -6.86 -6.68 -7.97
C ARG A 260 -7.45 -6.29 -9.31
N ASN A 261 -6.56 -6.06 -10.29
CA ASN A 261 -6.89 -6.22 -11.69
C ASN A 261 -6.78 -7.70 -12.08
N PRO A 262 -7.83 -8.27 -12.68
CA PRO A 262 -7.91 -9.70 -13.02
C PRO A 262 -7.17 -10.11 -14.30
N VAL A 263 -6.74 -9.14 -15.11
CA VAL A 263 -6.15 -9.35 -16.45
C VAL A 263 -4.72 -8.83 -16.46
N ALA A 264 -3.91 -9.30 -17.41
CA ALA A 264 -2.59 -8.75 -17.71
C ALA A 264 -2.62 -7.23 -17.63
N SER A 265 -1.86 -6.68 -16.66
CA SER A 265 -1.82 -5.25 -16.36
C SER A 265 -1.54 -4.39 -17.60
N ASP A 266 -0.79 -4.95 -18.55
CA ASP A 266 -0.39 -4.32 -19.79
C ASP A 266 -1.56 -4.16 -20.78
N ASP A 267 -2.54 -5.07 -20.80
CA ASP A 267 -3.73 -4.93 -21.66
C ASP A 267 -4.62 -3.78 -21.19
N ILE A 268 -4.85 -3.71 -19.87
CA ILE A 268 -5.57 -2.60 -19.26
C ILE A 268 -4.81 -1.30 -19.50
N GLN A 269 -3.49 -1.27 -19.33
CA GLN A 269 -2.67 -0.10 -19.62
C GLN A 269 -2.87 0.40 -21.07
N ARG A 270 -2.85 -0.51 -22.06
CA ARG A 270 -3.10 -0.16 -23.47
C ARG A 270 -4.50 0.41 -23.68
N LYS A 271 -5.52 -0.17 -23.05
CA LYS A 271 -6.91 0.31 -23.15
C LYS A 271 -7.08 1.70 -22.51
N LEU A 272 -6.44 1.93 -21.36
CA LEU A 272 -6.45 3.23 -20.69
C LEU A 272 -5.70 4.29 -21.51
N ASN A 273 -4.53 3.97 -22.07
CA ASN A 273 -3.81 4.87 -22.96
C ASN A 273 -4.61 5.20 -24.21
N LYS A 274 -5.23 4.20 -24.86
CA LYS A 274 -6.11 4.42 -26.01
C LYS A 274 -7.29 5.34 -25.66
N PHE A 275 -7.85 5.21 -24.45
CA PHE A 275 -8.91 6.10 -23.98
C PHE A 275 -8.42 7.54 -23.82
N VAL A 276 -7.25 7.76 -23.22
CA VAL A 276 -6.62 9.09 -23.10
C VAL A 276 -6.28 9.67 -24.48
N ASP A 277 -5.73 8.86 -25.39
CA ASP A 277 -5.34 9.29 -26.74
C ASP A 277 -6.54 9.77 -27.55
N VAL A 278 -7.70 9.11 -27.44
CA VAL A 278 -8.95 9.57 -28.09
C VAL A 278 -9.35 10.97 -27.61
N VAL A 279 -9.20 11.25 -26.31
CA VAL A 279 -9.52 12.57 -25.75
C VAL A 279 -8.49 13.61 -26.19
N CYS A 280 -7.21 13.27 -26.19
CA CYS A 280 -6.15 14.14 -26.74
C CYS A 280 -6.44 14.50 -28.19
N ASP A 281 -6.76 13.52 -29.03
CA ASP A 281 -7.07 13.73 -30.45
C ASP A 281 -8.25 14.67 -30.61
N SER A 282 -9.32 14.46 -29.84
CA SER A 282 -10.53 15.29 -29.88
C SER A 282 -10.29 16.74 -29.45
N LEU A 283 -9.34 16.99 -28.54
CA LEU A 283 -8.98 18.36 -28.10
C LEU A 283 -7.96 19.04 -29.02
N LEU A 284 -7.18 18.27 -29.78
CA LEU A 284 -6.26 18.78 -30.79
C LEU A 284 -7.01 19.23 -32.04
N ASP A 285 -8.15 18.61 -32.35
CA ASP A 285 -9.04 19.06 -33.41
C ASP A 285 -9.73 20.38 -33.04
N VAL A 286 -9.60 21.38 -33.93
CA VAL A 286 -10.03 22.76 -33.65
C VAL A 286 -11.55 22.88 -33.66
N GLU A 287 -12.23 22.20 -34.60
CA GLU A 287 -13.70 22.21 -34.71
C GLU A 287 -14.32 21.56 -33.48
N THR A 288 -13.90 20.33 -33.15
CA THR A 288 -14.37 19.61 -31.97
C THR A 288 -14.09 20.36 -30.66
N ARG A 289 -12.92 20.98 -30.52
CA ARG A 289 -12.61 21.80 -29.34
C ARG A 289 -13.52 23.02 -29.23
N HIS A 290 -13.79 23.69 -30.34
CA HIS A 290 -14.67 24.86 -30.35
C HIS A 290 -16.12 24.46 -29.99
N ASP A 291 -16.63 23.36 -30.54
CA ASP A 291 -17.94 22.80 -30.21
C ASP A 291 -18.03 22.42 -28.73
N PHE A 292 -16.96 21.84 -28.18
CA PHE A 292 -16.90 21.52 -26.75
C PHE A 292 -16.95 22.78 -25.88
N ILE A 293 -16.17 23.82 -26.20
CA ILE A 293 -16.17 25.09 -25.44
C ILE A 293 -17.53 25.78 -25.53
N THR A 294 -18.12 25.84 -26.73
CA THR A 294 -19.44 26.46 -26.95
C THR A 294 -20.55 25.75 -26.19
N SER A 295 -20.43 24.45 -25.92
CA SER A 295 -21.40 23.70 -25.09
C SER A 295 -21.57 24.24 -23.66
N PHE A 296 -20.58 25.00 -23.16
CA PHE A 296 -20.60 25.63 -21.83
C PHE A 296 -20.95 27.13 -21.85
N ARG A 297 -21.27 27.72 -23.01
CA ARG A 297 -21.45 29.18 -23.18
C ARG A 297 -22.47 29.80 -22.23
N ASP A 298 -23.52 29.05 -21.87
CA ASP A 298 -24.61 29.53 -21.01
C ASP A 298 -24.29 29.50 -19.50
N MET A 299 -23.10 29.00 -19.12
CA MET A 299 -22.70 28.86 -17.72
C MET A 299 -21.92 30.08 -17.23
N PRO A 300 -22.03 30.44 -15.93
CA PRO A 300 -21.30 31.58 -15.37
C PRO A 300 -19.77 31.45 -15.50
N GLU A 301 -19.26 30.22 -15.59
CA GLU A 301 -17.84 29.90 -15.64
C GLU A 301 -17.33 29.62 -17.07
N ALA A 302 -18.13 29.90 -18.10
CA ALA A 302 -17.83 29.58 -19.49
C ALA A 302 -16.46 30.10 -19.96
N GLN A 303 -16.11 31.34 -19.60
CA GLN A 303 -14.82 31.94 -19.97
C GLN A 303 -13.63 31.22 -19.32
N ARG A 304 -13.79 30.82 -18.05
CA ARG A 304 -12.76 30.09 -17.31
C ARG A 304 -12.59 28.68 -17.88
N MET A 305 -13.70 28.03 -18.25
CA MET A 305 -13.69 26.74 -18.93
C MET A 305 -12.99 26.82 -20.29
N ALA A 306 -13.30 27.83 -21.11
CA ALA A 306 -12.66 28.04 -22.41
C ALA A 306 -11.14 28.18 -22.28
N TYR A 307 -10.69 29.09 -21.41
CA TYR A 307 -9.27 29.29 -21.12
C TYR A 307 -8.59 28.00 -20.65
N TRP A 308 -9.26 27.25 -19.77
CA TRP A 308 -8.71 26.01 -19.22
C TRP A 308 -8.60 24.91 -20.27
N VAL A 309 -9.63 24.72 -21.10
CA VAL A 309 -9.64 23.74 -22.19
C VAL A 309 -8.54 24.04 -23.20
N ASP A 310 -8.35 25.30 -23.59
CA ASP A 310 -7.27 25.69 -24.50
C ASP A 310 -5.88 25.41 -23.91
N LYS A 311 -5.71 25.66 -22.60
CA LYS A 311 -4.47 25.36 -21.88
C LYS A 311 -4.18 23.86 -21.82
N VAL A 312 -5.20 23.03 -21.60
CA VAL A 312 -5.08 21.56 -21.66
C VAL A 312 -4.75 21.11 -23.08
N ALA A 313 -5.45 21.63 -24.09
CA ALA A 313 -5.22 21.29 -25.49
C ALA A 313 -3.79 21.61 -25.95
N ALA A 314 -3.22 22.74 -25.50
CA ALA A 314 -1.83 23.11 -25.80
C ALA A 314 -0.78 22.10 -25.30
N LYS A 315 -1.13 21.26 -24.32
CA LYS A 315 -0.27 20.19 -23.79
C LYS A 315 -0.68 18.79 -24.25
N ALA A 316 -1.84 18.63 -24.90
CA ALA A 316 -2.39 17.34 -25.31
C ALA A 316 -1.44 16.56 -26.23
N SER A 317 -0.73 17.23 -27.14
CA SER A 317 0.25 16.59 -28.04
C SER A 317 1.43 15.94 -27.31
N VAL A 318 1.81 16.51 -26.15
CA VAL A 318 2.92 16.02 -25.31
C VAL A 318 2.44 14.91 -24.36
N ILE A 319 1.18 14.98 -23.94
CA ILE A 319 0.51 13.99 -23.09
C ILE A 319 0.18 12.71 -23.87
N LYS A 320 -0.22 12.85 -25.14
CA LYS A 320 -0.54 11.74 -26.05
C LYS A 320 0.61 10.74 -26.17
N GLY A 321 0.27 9.46 -26.23
CA GLY A 321 1.23 8.37 -26.37
C GLY A 321 1.85 7.96 -25.04
N ASP A 322 1.49 6.75 -24.59
CA ASP A 322 1.99 6.10 -23.39
C ASP A 322 1.92 6.97 -22.12
N TYR A 323 0.77 7.62 -21.92
CA TYR A 323 0.52 8.43 -20.73
C TYR A 323 0.70 7.61 -19.45
N PHE A 324 0.10 6.41 -19.40
CA PHE A 324 0.37 5.39 -18.40
C PHE A 324 1.53 4.52 -18.88
N CYS A 325 2.59 4.45 -18.07
CA CYS A 325 3.86 3.83 -18.44
C CYS A 325 4.16 2.52 -17.68
N GLY A 326 3.36 2.15 -16.69
CA GLY A 326 3.47 0.86 -16.02
C GLY A 326 2.53 0.69 -14.84
N PHE A 327 2.35 -0.54 -14.41
CA PHE A 327 1.54 -0.89 -13.24
C PHE A 327 2.28 -0.58 -11.93
N SER A 328 1.57 0.01 -10.97
CA SER A 328 2.08 0.38 -9.65
C SER A 328 1.19 -0.04 -8.48
N GLY A 329 -0.02 -0.51 -8.75
CA GLY A 329 -0.94 -1.03 -7.74
C GLY A 329 -0.32 -2.11 -6.86
N GLN A 330 -0.99 -2.44 -5.77
CA GLN A 330 -0.67 -3.47 -4.79
C GLN A 330 0.66 -3.20 -4.11
N ALA A 331 0.94 -1.92 -3.88
CA ALA A 331 2.20 -1.42 -3.33
C ALA A 331 3.44 -1.90 -4.09
N ARG A 332 3.39 -2.16 -5.40
CA ARG A 332 4.58 -2.59 -6.18
C ARG A 332 5.66 -1.52 -6.30
N THR A 333 5.28 -0.26 -6.10
CA THR A 333 6.18 0.89 -6.26
C THR A 333 6.09 1.83 -5.07
N ARG A 334 7.25 2.31 -4.61
CA ARG A 334 7.32 3.39 -3.61
C ARG A 334 6.90 4.73 -4.22
N PHE A 335 6.38 5.61 -3.37
CA PHE A 335 6.00 6.98 -3.73
C PHE A 335 4.98 7.06 -4.88
N HIS A 336 4.11 6.06 -5.00
CA HIS A 336 3.00 6.08 -5.95
C HIS A 336 1.74 6.59 -5.23
N TYR A 337 1.10 7.62 -5.77
CA TYR A 337 -0.11 8.24 -5.19
C TYR A 337 -1.33 8.08 -6.09
N GLY A 338 -1.11 7.62 -7.33
CA GLY A 338 -2.11 7.57 -8.39
C GLY A 338 -2.71 8.92 -8.75
N ALA A 339 -3.51 8.95 -9.83
CA ALA A 339 -4.21 10.15 -10.28
C ALA A 339 -5.48 10.44 -9.48
N ALA A 340 -6.08 9.39 -8.89
CA ALA A 340 -7.42 9.50 -8.32
C ALA A 340 -7.46 10.36 -7.07
N TYR A 341 -6.46 10.25 -6.19
CA TYR A 341 -6.47 10.99 -4.93
C TYR A 341 -6.57 12.51 -5.12
N ALA A 342 -5.80 13.08 -6.03
CA ALA A 342 -5.86 14.52 -6.31
C ALA A 342 -7.17 14.94 -6.96
N ILE A 343 -7.62 14.19 -7.97
CA ILE A 343 -8.90 14.45 -8.63
C ILE A 343 -10.04 14.41 -7.60
N LEU A 344 -10.09 13.38 -6.76
CA LEU A 344 -11.12 13.20 -5.73
C LEU A 344 -11.10 14.32 -4.68
N THR A 345 -9.91 14.72 -4.22
CA THR A 345 -9.77 15.77 -3.21
C THR A 345 -10.19 17.12 -3.75
N ASP A 346 -9.94 17.37 -5.04
CA ASP A 346 -10.29 18.64 -5.66
C ASP A 346 -11.79 18.75 -5.98
N ILE A 347 -12.38 17.70 -6.55
CA ILE A 347 -13.83 17.69 -6.82
C ILE A 347 -14.66 17.69 -5.54
N GLU A 348 -14.14 17.10 -4.45
CA GLU A 348 -14.74 17.16 -3.12
C GLU A 348 -14.86 18.60 -2.65
N LYS A 349 -13.74 19.33 -2.69
CA LYS A 349 -13.69 20.72 -2.23
C LYS A 349 -14.46 21.67 -3.14
N THR A 350 -14.46 21.43 -4.45
CA THR A 350 -15.07 22.35 -5.43
C THR A 350 -16.59 22.26 -5.46
N TYR A 351 -17.15 21.04 -5.37
CA TYR A 351 -18.57 20.84 -5.67
C TYR A 351 -19.26 19.85 -4.72
N ILE A 352 -18.67 18.67 -4.52
CA ILE A 352 -19.38 17.55 -3.89
C ILE A 352 -19.63 17.79 -2.38
N ALA A 353 -18.64 18.32 -1.64
CA ALA A 353 -18.78 18.50 -0.20
C ALA A 353 -19.84 19.54 0.19
N GLU A 354 -20.05 20.57 -0.64
CA GLU A 354 -21.03 21.62 -0.37
C GLU A 354 -22.46 21.17 -0.66
N ARG A 355 -22.66 20.40 -1.73
CA ARG A 355 -23.99 19.90 -2.13
C ARG A 355 -24.41 18.67 -1.32
N GLY A 356 -23.48 17.87 -0.81
CA GLY A 356 -23.79 16.69 0.00
C GLY A 356 -24.53 15.60 -0.80
N ARG A 357 -25.54 14.95 -0.20
CA ARG A 357 -26.33 13.93 -0.89
C ARG A 357 -27.26 14.55 -1.94
N GLY A 358 -27.29 13.95 -3.12
CA GLY A 358 -28.06 14.43 -4.27
C GLY A 358 -27.28 15.43 -5.12
N TRP A 359 -25.94 15.47 -5.02
CA TRP A 359 -25.12 16.45 -5.73
C TRP A 359 -25.23 16.35 -7.26
N LEU A 360 -25.75 15.25 -7.82
CA LEU A 360 -25.98 15.10 -9.26
C LEU A 360 -27.37 15.59 -9.71
N SER A 361 -28.13 16.27 -8.84
CA SER A 361 -29.47 16.78 -9.18
C SER A 361 -29.47 17.66 -10.44
N ASN A 362 -28.44 18.49 -10.62
CA ASN A 362 -28.17 19.24 -11.85
C ASN A 362 -26.94 18.67 -12.56
N ALA A 363 -27.13 17.64 -13.38
CA ALA A 363 -26.04 16.91 -14.03
C ALA A 363 -25.14 17.80 -14.92
N ARG A 364 -25.72 18.79 -15.62
CA ARG A 364 -24.98 19.69 -16.51
C ARG A 364 -24.02 20.58 -15.72
N GLU A 365 -24.51 21.20 -14.64
CA GLU A 365 -23.72 22.01 -13.72
C GLU A 365 -22.66 21.17 -12.99
N ALA A 366 -23.05 20.02 -12.45
CA ALA A 366 -22.14 19.12 -11.75
C ALA A 366 -20.97 18.69 -12.66
N ARG A 367 -21.24 18.24 -13.88
CA ARG A 367 -20.19 17.84 -14.82
C ARG A 367 -19.25 18.99 -15.19
N ALA A 368 -19.77 20.19 -15.40
CA ALA A 368 -18.94 21.36 -15.69
C ALA A 368 -18.01 21.68 -14.52
N ALA A 369 -18.53 21.71 -13.30
CA ALA A 369 -17.73 21.94 -12.09
C ALA A 369 -16.66 20.85 -11.87
N LEU A 370 -16.99 19.58 -12.11
CA LEU A 370 -16.05 18.45 -12.00
C LEU A 370 -14.93 18.51 -13.05
N VAL A 371 -15.23 18.99 -14.26
CA VAL A 371 -14.23 19.17 -15.33
C VAL A 371 -13.29 20.34 -15.01
N LEU A 372 -13.84 21.45 -14.51
CA LEU A 372 -13.08 22.66 -14.19
C LEU A 372 -12.20 22.47 -12.94
N GLY A 373 -12.80 22.07 -11.82
CA GLY A 373 -12.21 22.00 -10.47
C GLY A 373 -11.47 23.27 -10.01
N GLN A 374 -10.65 23.17 -8.95
CA GLN A 374 -9.86 24.31 -8.47
C GLN A 374 -8.63 24.52 -9.34
N VAL A 375 -8.56 25.67 -10.00
CA VAL A 375 -7.45 26.01 -10.89
C VAL A 375 -6.16 26.34 -10.11
N ASP A 376 -6.25 26.56 -8.79
CA ASP A 376 -5.18 27.20 -8.00
C ASP A 376 -4.18 26.22 -7.35
N ARG A 377 -4.56 24.94 -7.13
CA ARG A 377 -3.69 23.90 -6.54
C ARG A 377 -3.63 22.69 -7.48
N GLY A 378 -2.43 22.29 -7.90
CA GLY A 378 -2.25 21.04 -8.67
C GLY A 378 -2.24 19.81 -7.74
N PHE A 379 -1.89 18.63 -8.27
CA PHE A 379 -1.74 17.39 -7.50
C PHE A 379 -1.06 17.62 -6.12
N THR A 380 -1.86 17.67 -5.05
CA THR A 380 -1.32 17.70 -3.68
C THR A 380 -0.94 16.29 -3.31
N TRP A 381 0.35 15.98 -3.45
CA TRP A 381 0.83 14.62 -3.22
C TRP A 381 0.83 14.26 -1.72
N PHE A 382 1.06 15.22 -0.80
CA PHE A 382 1.11 15.00 0.66
C PHE A 382 -0.11 15.53 1.40
N ASP A 383 -0.85 14.64 2.07
CA ASP A 383 -1.90 14.99 3.03
C ASP A 383 -1.67 14.23 4.34
N GLY A 384 -1.66 14.96 5.45
CA GLY A 384 -1.52 14.40 6.80
C GLY A 384 -2.64 13.42 7.18
N ARG A 385 -3.79 13.46 6.49
CA ARG A 385 -4.86 12.45 6.64
C ARG A 385 -4.35 11.02 6.36
N GLN A 386 -3.33 10.88 5.52
CA GLN A 386 -2.75 9.58 5.15
C GLN A 386 -1.96 8.93 6.29
N LEU A 387 -1.56 9.69 7.33
CA LEU A 387 -0.89 9.15 8.52
C LEU A 387 -1.75 8.13 9.27
N TRP A 388 -3.08 8.21 9.15
CA TRP A 388 -3.97 7.21 9.72
C TRP A 388 -3.75 5.82 9.10
N GLN A 389 -3.60 5.73 7.77
CA GLN A 389 -3.34 4.45 7.10
C GLN A 389 -1.97 3.87 7.47
N VAL A 390 -0.98 4.75 7.65
CA VAL A 390 0.33 4.37 8.20
C VAL A 390 0.18 3.80 9.60
N GLY A 391 -0.55 4.48 10.48
CA GLY A 391 -0.81 4.01 11.84
C GLY A 391 -1.54 2.66 11.87
N ALA A 392 -2.56 2.49 11.03
CA ALA A 392 -3.28 1.23 10.88
C ALA A 392 -2.35 0.10 10.40
N ALA A 393 -1.47 0.36 9.43
CA ALA A 393 -0.52 -0.63 8.95
C ALA A 393 0.51 -1.05 10.03
N ILE A 394 1.02 -0.08 10.81
CA ILE A 394 1.91 -0.35 11.96
C ILE A 394 1.16 -1.19 13.00
N PHE A 395 -0.09 -0.84 13.31
CA PHE A 395 -0.90 -1.57 14.27
C PHE A 395 -1.19 -3.00 13.83
N LEU A 396 -1.53 -3.23 12.56
CA LEU A 396 -1.81 -4.56 12.04
C LEU A 396 -0.55 -5.44 12.04
N VAL A 397 0.57 -4.98 11.48
CA VAL A 397 1.80 -5.78 11.40
C VAL A 397 2.44 -5.94 12.79
N GLY A 398 2.53 -4.84 13.54
CA GLY A 398 3.13 -4.81 14.87
C GLY A 398 2.30 -5.58 15.88
N GLY A 399 0.98 -5.43 15.83
CA GLY A 399 0.05 -6.13 16.70
C GLY A 399 0.05 -7.65 16.52
N THR A 400 0.03 -8.13 15.26
CA THR A 400 0.14 -9.58 15.01
C THR A 400 1.52 -10.13 15.41
N SER A 401 2.59 -9.36 15.16
CA SER A 401 3.96 -9.76 15.53
C SER A 401 4.19 -9.72 17.04
N ALA A 402 3.54 -8.80 17.75
CA ALA A 402 3.65 -8.66 19.19
C ALA A 402 3.14 -9.89 19.94
N GLY A 403 2.08 -10.56 19.46
CA GLY A 403 1.61 -11.79 20.07
C GLY A 403 2.63 -12.92 19.99
N ALA A 404 3.31 -13.07 18.84
CA ALA A 404 4.41 -14.03 18.67
C ALA A 404 5.62 -13.71 19.58
N PHE A 405 5.93 -12.41 19.73
CA PHE A 405 6.98 -11.94 20.63
C PHE A 405 6.63 -12.25 22.09
N ILE A 406 5.43 -11.88 22.57
CA ILE A 406 4.97 -12.13 23.94
C ILE A 406 5.03 -13.62 24.26
N LEU A 407 4.54 -14.46 23.34
CA LEU A 407 4.54 -15.91 23.51
C LEU A 407 5.98 -16.41 23.63
N SER A 408 6.85 -16.07 22.68
CA SER A 408 8.23 -16.58 22.64
C SER A 408 9.12 -16.00 23.75
N TYR A 409 8.81 -14.82 24.31
CA TYR A 409 9.58 -14.18 25.38
C TYR A 409 9.33 -14.81 26.75
N ASN A 410 8.15 -15.39 26.94
CA ASN A 410 7.70 -15.95 28.22
C ASN A 410 7.61 -17.48 28.23
N THR A 411 7.97 -18.14 27.13
CA THR A 411 8.09 -19.62 26.98
C THR A 411 9.52 -20.03 27.36
N PRO A 412 9.82 -21.31 27.70
CA PRO A 412 11.19 -21.78 27.93
C PRO A 412 12.18 -21.14 26.97
N THR A 413 13.29 -20.61 27.52
CA THR A 413 14.12 -19.49 26.99
C THR A 413 13.59 -18.09 27.33
N VAL A 414 13.24 -17.87 28.61
CA VAL A 414 12.71 -16.57 29.08
C VAL A 414 13.68 -15.44 28.76
N GLY A 415 13.16 -14.38 28.14
CA GLY A 415 13.94 -13.19 27.78
C GLY A 415 14.17 -13.01 26.29
N LEU A 416 15.19 -12.22 25.96
CA LEU A 416 15.54 -11.89 24.58
C LEU A 416 16.53 -12.92 24.04
N GLY A 417 16.01 -13.99 23.43
CA GLY A 417 16.77 -15.02 22.73
C GLY A 417 16.75 -14.83 21.21
N CYS A 418 17.31 -15.80 20.47
CA CYS A 418 17.38 -15.73 19.01
C CYS A 418 16.01 -15.60 18.33
N ARG A 419 14.97 -16.24 18.87
CA ARG A 419 13.60 -16.21 18.33
C ARG A 419 12.95 -14.84 18.52
N THR A 420 12.85 -14.39 19.77
CA THR A 420 12.23 -13.11 20.14
C THR A 420 13.02 -11.91 19.61
N GLY A 421 14.34 -11.96 19.71
CA GLY A 421 15.23 -10.98 19.10
C GLY A 421 15.09 -10.95 17.58
N GLY A 422 14.91 -12.11 16.95
CA GLY A 422 14.64 -12.24 15.52
C GLY A 422 13.38 -11.51 15.07
N TYR A 423 12.24 -11.73 15.74
CA TYR A 423 11.00 -11.01 15.47
C TYR A 423 11.13 -9.50 15.70
N MET A 424 11.84 -9.09 16.75
CA MET A 424 12.09 -7.69 17.05
C MET A 424 12.92 -7.02 15.95
N ILE A 425 14.01 -7.65 15.49
CA ILE A 425 14.85 -7.15 14.40
C ILE A 425 14.01 -6.96 13.12
N PHE A 426 13.20 -7.96 12.77
CA PHE A 426 12.31 -7.87 11.61
C PHE A 426 11.38 -6.65 11.68
N PHE A 427 10.73 -6.47 12.83
CA PHE A 427 9.78 -5.37 13.03
C PHE A 427 10.48 -4.00 13.05
N VAL A 428 11.62 -3.89 13.72
CA VAL A 428 12.40 -2.64 13.78
C VAL A 428 12.85 -2.23 12.38
N ILE A 429 13.35 -3.17 11.57
CA ILE A 429 13.74 -2.88 10.18
C ILE A 429 12.53 -2.46 9.35
N ALA A 430 11.40 -3.15 9.48
CA ALA A 430 10.16 -2.77 8.79
C ALA A 430 9.70 -1.35 9.19
N LEU A 431 9.83 -0.98 10.46
CA LEU A 431 9.50 0.36 10.97
C LEU A 431 10.47 1.42 10.45
N VAL A 432 11.78 1.17 10.47
CA VAL A 432 12.80 2.07 9.91
C VAL A 432 12.58 2.30 8.42
N LEU A 433 12.27 1.24 7.67
CA LEU A 433 11.90 1.35 6.25
C LEU A 433 10.69 2.26 6.03
N MET A 434 9.67 2.17 6.89
CA MET A 434 8.47 3.01 6.79
C MET A 434 8.75 4.46 7.16
N VAL A 435 9.37 4.70 8.31
CA VAL A 435 9.71 6.06 8.78
C VAL A 435 10.61 6.76 7.77
N THR A 436 11.63 6.06 7.26
CA THR A 436 12.53 6.63 6.25
C THR A 436 11.80 6.92 4.93
N GLU A 437 10.82 6.10 4.53
CA GLU A 437 9.99 6.38 3.36
C GLU A 437 9.17 7.66 3.55
N ILE A 438 8.49 7.80 4.68
CA ILE A 438 7.71 9.01 5.00
C ILE A 438 8.63 10.25 5.05
N LEU A 439 9.78 10.16 5.71
CA LEU A 439 10.74 11.26 5.80
C LEU A 439 11.30 11.64 4.42
N THR A 440 11.74 10.65 3.64
CA THR A 440 12.24 10.87 2.27
C THR A 440 11.16 11.53 1.44
N TRP A 441 9.93 11.06 1.57
CA TRP A 441 8.81 11.61 0.86
C TRP A 441 8.51 13.06 1.26
N TRP A 442 8.38 13.33 2.56
CA TRP A 442 8.14 14.67 3.10
C TRP A 442 9.20 15.66 2.61
N LEU A 443 10.47 15.29 2.73
CA LEU A 443 11.63 16.12 2.33
C LEU A 443 11.71 16.37 0.81
N THR A 444 11.24 15.42 0.00
CA THR A 444 11.33 15.52 -1.47
C THR A 444 10.03 15.96 -2.13
N SER A 445 8.97 16.21 -1.35
CA SER A 445 7.67 16.61 -1.88
C SER A 445 7.75 18.00 -2.53
N PRO A 446 7.23 18.17 -3.76
CA PRO A 446 7.34 19.43 -4.50
C PRO A 446 6.53 20.58 -3.86
N LEU A 447 5.64 20.30 -2.90
CA LEU A 447 4.88 21.32 -2.16
C LEU A 447 5.79 22.29 -1.40
N ARG A 448 6.99 21.85 -0.98
CA ARG A 448 7.99 22.76 -0.38
C ARG A 448 8.53 23.79 -1.37
N LYS A 449 8.44 23.54 -2.69
CA LYS A 449 8.92 24.48 -3.70
C LYS A 449 7.99 25.69 -3.90
N GLN A 450 6.75 25.62 -3.42
CA GLN A 450 5.75 26.68 -3.59
C GLN A 450 5.50 27.49 -2.30
N ASP A 451 6.03 27.04 -1.16
CA ASP A 451 6.00 27.79 0.10
C ASP A 451 7.09 28.86 0.14
N LEU A 452 6.70 30.03 0.66
CA LEU A 452 7.40 31.29 1.05
C LEU A 452 8.95 31.35 1.01
N PHE A 453 9.64 30.24 1.25
CA PHE A 453 11.09 30.10 1.23
C PHE A 453 11.69 30.32 -0.17
N HIS A 454 11.01 29.90 -1.24
CA HIS A 454 11.48 30.15 -2.61
C HIS A 454 11.29 31.60 -3.05
N THR A 455 10.23 32.27 -2.61
CA THR A 455 10.04 33.71 -2.84
C THR A 455 11.16 34.51 -2.18
N HIS A 456 11.55 34.14 -0.95
CA HIS A 456 12.71 34.74 -0.28
C HIS A 456 14.04 34.41 -0.96
N LEU A 457 14.24 33.18 -1.45
CA LEU A 457 15.45 32.79 -2.17
C LEU A 457 15.55 33.40 -3.56
N GLU A 458 14.44 33.62 -4.28
CA GLU A 458 14.42 34.35 -5.55
C GLU A 458 14.72 35.83 -5.34
N THR A 459 14.18 36.43 -4.27
CA THR A 459 14.52 37.81 -3.87
C THR A 459 15.99 37.92 -3.46
N TYR A 460 16.54 36.88 -2.80
CA TYR A 460 17.95 36.81 -2.41
C TYR A 460 18.88 36.50 -3.61
N SER A 461 18.44 35.65 -4.55
CA SER A 461 19.19 35.32 -5.77
C SER A 461 19.18 36.46 -6.77
N GLN A 462 18.10 37.24 -6.87
CA GLN A 462 18.08 38.47 -7.65
C GLN A 462 19.03 39.53 -7.07
N ARG A 463 19.18 39.59 -5.74
CA ARG A 463 20.22 40.43 -5.09
C ARG A 463 21.64 39.91 -5.31
N LEU A 464 21.84 38.59 -5.46
CA LEU A 464 23.13 37.98 -5.77
C LEU A 464 23.50 38.04 -7.27
N GLU A 465 22.51 38.01 -8.18
CA GLU A 465 22.72 38.19 -9.63
C GLU A 465 23.11 39.65 -9.95
N GLN A 466 22.77 40.62 -9.11
CA GLN A 466 23.34 41.99 -9.17
C GLN A 466 24.83 42.05 -8.78
N ASN A 467 25.39 41.02 -8.14
CA ASN A 467 26.78 40.98 -7.66
C ASN A 467 27.70 40.02 -8.45
N GLY A 468 27.32 39.60 -9.66
CA GLY A 468 28.29 39.12 -10.65
C GLY A 468 28.98 37.77 -10.38
N GLN A 469 28.33 36.80 -9.72
CA GLN A 469 28.86 35.43 -9.60
C GLN A 469 28.06 34.43 -10.44
N GLN A 470 28.78 33.74 -11.35
CA GLN A 470 28.24 32.70 -12.23
C GLN A 470 27.66 31.50 -11.45
N ARG A 471 26.48 31.06 -11.88
CA ARG A 471 25.69 29.93 -11.36
C ARG A 471 26.42 28.58 -11.40
N PRO A 472 26.31 27.76 -10.34
CA PRO A 472 26.08 26.33 -10.47
C PRO A 472 24.58 26.02 -10.61
N LYS A 473 24.22 25.19 -11.59
CA LYS A 473 22.86 24.66 -11.77
C LYS A 473 22.53 23.67 -10.65
N HIS A 474 21.26 23.72 -10.21
CA HIS A 474 20.55 22.82 -9.28
C HIS A 474 20.49 23.25 -7.81
N THR A 475 19.34 23.83 -7.47
CA THR A 475 18.84 24.00 -6.11
C THR A 475 18.72 22.64 -5.42
N SER A 476 19.63 22.38 -4.48
CA SER A 476 19.47 21.32 -3.48
C SER A 476 19.94 21.82 -2.13
N PHE A 477 19.16 21.50 -1.10
CA PHE A 477 19.38 21.86 0.31
C PHE A 477 20.83 21.58 0.76
N PRO A 478 21.45 22.42 1.60
CA PRO A 478 22.86 22.29 1.97
C PRO A 478 23.24 20.93 2.59
N GLY A 479 22.36 20.29 3.37
CA GLY A 479 22.62 18.95 3.95
C GLY A 479 22.53 17.78 2.95
N LEU A 480 21.64 17.86 1.96
CA LEU A 480 21.49 16.83 0.91
C LEU A 480 22.40 17.08 -0.30
N ALA A 481 22.82 18.33 -0.52
CA ALA A 481 23.84 18.69 -1.50
C ALA A 481 25.20 18.14 -1.07
N ALA A 482 25.55 18.28 0.21
CA ALA A 482 26.73 17.67 0.80
C ALA A 482 26.70 16.13 0.64
N SER A 483 25.57 15.48 0.95
CA SER A 483 25.45 14.03 0.77
C SER A 483 25.53 13.60 -0.71
N LYS A 484 24.96 14.38 -1.64
CA LYS A 484 25.08 14.13 -3.08
C LYS A 484 26.51 14.31 -3.59
N CYS A 485 27.24 15.28 -3.08
CA CYS A 485 28.63 15.55 -3.46
C CYS A 485 29.56 14.43 -2.94
N VAL A 486 29.41 14.04 -1.67
CA VAL A 486 30.12 12.90 -1.08
C VAL A 486 29.80 11.61 -1.81
N LEU A 487 28.54 11.43 -2.22
CA LEU A 487 28.09 10.27 -2.96
C LEU A 487 28.56 10.26 -4.42
N SER A 488 28.56 11.40 -5.12
CA SER A 488 29.13 11.49 -6.47
C SER A 488 30.61 11.18 -6.43
N TYR A 489 31.30 11.62 -5.38
CA TYR A 489 32.68 11.27 -5.13
C TYR A 489 32.84 9.75 -4.91
N LEU A 490 32.08 9.14 -3.99
CA LEU A 490 32.11 7.69 -3.75
C LEU A 490 31.77 6.87 -5.01
N LEU A 491 30.75 7.29 -5.78
CA LEU A 491 30.37 6.63 -7.03
C LEU A 491 31.48 6.73 -8.08
N SER A 492 32.19 7.87 -8.16
CA SER A 492 33.36 8.00 -9.04
C SER A 492 34.52 7.09 -8.60
N THR A 493 34.73 6.93 -7.29
CA THR A 493 35.75 6.00 -6.77
C THR A 493 35.38 4.54 -7.09
N ILE A 494 34.12 4.16 -6.91
CA ILE A 494 33.62 2.82 -7.24
C ILE A 494 33.69 2.57 -8.75
N GLU A 495 33.36 3.58 -9.57
CA GLU A 495 33.47 3.51 -11.03
C GLU A 495 34.89 3.13 -11.46
N GLU A 496 35.91 3.81 -10.91
CA GLU A 496 37.32 3.52 -11.20
C GLU A 496 37.73 2.11 -10.74
N VAL A 497 37.29 1.67 -9.55
CA VAL A 497 37.57 0.32 -9.04
C VAL A 497 36.92 -0.76 -9.92
N VAL A 498 35.65 -0.58 -10.30
CA VAL A 498 34.92 -1.53 -11.14
C VAL A 498 35.50 -1.57 -12.56
N LEU A 499 35.87 -0.42 -13.13
CA LEU A 499 36.58 -0.35 -14.41
C LEU A 499 37.92 -1.09 -14.34
N SER A 500 38.70 -0.88 -13.28
CA SER A 500 39.96 -1.60 -13.06
C SER A 500 39.76 -3.11 -12.95
N ALA A 501 38.81 -3.57 -12.12
CA ALA A 501 38.50 -4.99 -11.96
C ALA A 501 38.00 -5.65 -13.26
N ALA A 502 37.08 -5.00 -13.98
CA ALA A 502 36.53 -5.51 -15.23
C ALA A 502 37.58 -5.57 -16.35
N THR A 503 38.47 -4.57 -16.43
CA THR A 503 39.56 -4.56 -17.41
C THR A 503 40.58 -5.65 -17.15
N VAL A 504 40.91 -5.94 -15.88
CA VAL A 504 41.76 -7.07 -15.48
C VAL A 504 41.11 -8.40 -15.85
N ALA A 505 39.84 -8.60 -15.51
CA ALA A 505 39.11 -9.84 -15.82
C ALA A 505 39.03 -10.13 -17.33
N ILE A 506 38.77 -9.10 -18.15
CA ILE A 506 38.71 -9.25 -19.62
C ILE A 506 40.09 -9.52 -20.23
N ARG A 507 41.17 -8.98 -19.64
CA ARG A 507 42.55 -9.27 -20.08
C ARG A 507 42.91 -10.75 -19.90
N LEU A 508 42.47 -11.35 -18.79
CA LEU A 508 42.70 -12.76 -18.44
C LEU A 508 41.97 -13.75 -19.36
N ILE A 509 40.88 -13.35 -20.01
CA ILE A 509 40.12 -14.24 -20.92
C ILE A 509 40.77 -14.26 -22.32
N PRO A 510 41.19 -15.41 -22.86
CA PRO A 510 41.69 -15.51 -24.23
C PRO A 510 40.54 -15.31 -25.24
N SER A 511 40.62 -14.26 -26.06
CA SER A 511 39.60 -13.94 -27.08
C SER A 511 40.23 -13.18 -28.26
N LYS A 512 39.79 -13.45 -29.48
CA LYS A 512 40.26 -12.73 -30.69
C LYS A 512 39.70 -11.31 -30.83
N ARG A 513 38.70 -10.92 -30.02
CA ARG A 513 38.03 -9.59 -30.05
C ARG A 513 38.21 -8.79 -28.76
N LYS A 514 39.38 -8.86 -28.11
CA LYS A 514 39.64 -8.21 -26.80
C LYS A 514 39.41 -6.71 -26.80
N LYS A 515 39.96 -5.97 -27.78
CA LYS A 515 39.86 -4.49 -27.83
C LYS A 515 38.41 -4.00 -27.91
N CYS A 516 37.64 -4.52 -28.87
CA CYS A 516 36.23 -4.17 -29.04
C CYS A 516 35.36 -4.56 -27.84
N LYS A 517 35.59 -5.71 -27.19
CA LYS A 517 34.88 -6.10 -25.96
C LYS A 517 35.23 -5.19 -24.78
N LEU A 518 36.50 -4.80 -24.65
CA LEU A 518 36.98 -3.91 -23.59
C LEU A 518 36.34 -2.52 -23.71
N GLU A 519 36.39 -1.92 -24.90
CA GLU A 519 35.80 -0.60 -25.18
C GLU A 519 34.28 -0.62 -24.95
N LYS A 520 33.59 -1.68 -25.41
CA LYS A 520 32.14 -1.82 -25.19
C LYS A 520 31.80 -1.93 -23.70
N VAL A 521 32.55 -2.72 -22.93
CA VAL A 521 32.31 -2.88 -21.48
C VAL A 521 32.66 -1.60 -20.72
N GLN A 522 33.75 -0.92 -21.06
CA GLN A 522 34.11 0.38 -20.48
C GLN A 522 33.03 1.43 -20.74
N LEU A 523 32.53 1.52 -21.98
CA LEU A 523 31.46 2.44 -22.35
C LEU A 523 30.16 2.10 -21.58
N GLN A 524 29.81 0.82 -21.50
CA GLN A 524 28.62 0.37 -20.74
C GLN A 524 28.73 0.67 -19.25
N ILE A 525 29.92 0.50 -18.64
CA ILE A 525 30.15 0.82 -17.23
C ILE A 525 30.05 2.33 -17.02
N ARG A 526 30.75 3.14 -17.82
CA ARG A 526 30.70 4.62 -17.72
C ARG A 526 29.30 5.17 -17.93
N ASP A 527 28.58 4.66 -18.94
CA ASP A 527 27.19 5.06 -19.20
C ASP A 527 26.26 4.66 -18.04
N HIS A 528 26.50 3.49 -17.43
CA HIS A 528 25.78 3.06 -16.24
C HIS A 528 26.01 3.99 -15.03
N PHE A 529 27.27 4.34 -14.74
CA PHE A 529 27.62 5.24 -13.63
C PHE A 529 27.15 6.68 -13.88
N ALA A 530 27.25 7.19 -15.10
CA ALA A 530 26.69 8.48 -15.49
C ALA A 530 25.16 8.52 -15.30
N THR A 531 24.47 7.42 -15.63
CA THR A 531 23.03 7.27 -15.38
C THR A 531 22.72 7.26 -13.88
N LEU A 532 23.56 6.61 -13.06
CA LEU A 532 23.41 6.57 -11.60
C LEU A 532 23.61 7.94 -10.94
N GLN A 533 24.60 8.72 -11.40
CA GLN A 533 24.87 10.07 -10.90
C GLN A 533 23.73 11.05 -11.20
N ASN A 534 23.04 10.87 -12.33
CA ASN A 534 21.91 11.71 -12.75
C ASN A 534 20.55 11.30 -12.13
N LEU A 535 20.52 10.32 -11.21
CA LEU A 535 19.29 9.89 -10.59
C LEU A 535 18.68 10.96 -9.67
N THR A 536 17.34 10.99 -9.62
CA THR A 536 16.63 11.76 -8.60
C THR A 536 16.96 11.22 -7.20
N THR A 537 16.88 12.07 -6.17
CA THR A 537 17.11 11.65 -4.76
C THR A 537 16.25 10.46 -4.38
N ARG A 538 14.96 10.44 -4.77
CA ARG A 538 14.05 9.32 -4.54
C ARG A 538 14.54 8.02 -5.19
N SER A 539 14.94 8.08 -6.46
CA SER A 539 15.47 6.94 -7.19
C SER A 539 16.77 6.41 -6.57
N TRP A 540 17.59 7.30 -6.01
CA TRP A 540 18.81 6.90 -5.32
C TRP A 540 18.50 6.16 -4.02
N PHE A 541 17.69 6.75 -3.13
CA PHE A 541 17.26 6.10 -1.89
C PHE A 541 16.58 4.75 -2.17
N GLN A 542 15.76 4.66 -3.23
CA GLN A 542 15.15 3.40 -3.67
C GLN A 542 16.19 2.30 -3.91
N ARG A 543 17.26 2.59 -4.65
CA ARG A 543 18.24 1.60 -5.08
C ARG A 543 19.30 1.31 -4.01
N ALA A 544 19.77 2.34 -3.30
CA ALA A 544 20.89 2.22 -2.37
C ALA A 544 20.48 1.86 -0.94
N PHE A 545 19.28 2.27 -0.51
CA PHE A 545 18.83 2.09 0.87
C PHE A 545 17.64 1.14 0.96
N PHE A 546 16.53 1.46 0.27
CA PHE A 546 15.29 0.71 0.43
C PHE A 546 15.37 -0.72 -0.10
N THR A 547 15.83 -0.92 -1.34
CA THR A 547 15.86 -2.26 -1.95
C THR A 547 16.78 -3.23 -1.19
N PRO A 548 18.04 -2.85 -0.83
CA PRO A 548 18.91 -3.76 -0.09
C PRO A 548 18.38 -4.11 1.30
N LEU A 549 17.80 -3.13 2.01
CA LEU A 549 17.27 -3.35 3.36
C LEU A 549 15.96 -4.15 3.32
N GLU A 550 15.11 -3.99 2.30
CA GLU A 550 13.98 -4.88 2.02
C GLU A 550 14.46 -6.32 1.77
N CYS A 551 15.49 -6.51 0.92
CA CYS A 551 16.08 -7.83 0.66
C CYS A 551 16.61 -8.47 1.94
N PHE A 552 17.35 -7.71 2.74
CA PHE A 552 17.86 -8.19 4.01
C PHE A 552 16.72 -8.62 4.94
N ASN A 553 15.67 -7.80 5.08
CA ASN A 553 14.56 -8.10 5.96
C ASN A 553 13.71 -9.29 5.47
N MET A 554 13.55 -9.45 4.14
CA MET A 554 12.91 -10.63 3.55
C MET A 554 13.72 -11.89 3.83
N ILE A 555 15.03 -11.86 3.59
CA ILE A 555 15.94 -12.98 3.88
C ILE A 555 15.89 -13.31 5.37
N TRP A 556 15.85 -12.30 6.23
CA TRP A 556 15.71 -12.46 7.67
C TRP A 556 14.40 -13.15 8.07
N ALA A 557 13.27 -12.76 7.48
CA ALA A 557 11.99 -13.44 7.71
C ALA A 557 12.01 -14.90 7.23
N CYS A 558 12.55 -15.17 6.05
CA CYS A 558 12.72 -16.54 5.54
C CYS A 558 13.65 -17.37 6.43
N TYR A 559 14.73 -16.76 6.93
CA TYR A 559 15.64 -17.39 7.89
C TYR A 559 14.92 -17.76 9.18
N LEU A 560 14.10 -16.85 9.76
CA LEU A 560 13.34 -17.13 10.98
C LEU A 560 12.40 -18.33 10.78
N ILE A 561 11.65 -18.34 9.67
CA ILE A 561 10.75 -19.45 9.30
C ILE A 561 11.52 -20.76 9.20
N PHE A 562 12.61 -20.76 8.43
CA PHE A 562 13.39 -21.97 8.18
C PHE A 562 14.08 -22.48 9.45
N ALA A 563 14.78 -21.60 10.17
CA ALA A 563 15.49 -21.93 11.39
C ALA A 563 14.56 -22.46 12.49
N GLN A 564 13.36 -21.91 12.60
CA GLN A 564 12.34 -22.39 13.52
C GLN A 564 11.76 -23.74 13.10
N THR A 565 11.51 -23.94 11.81
CA THR A 565 10.99 -25.20 11.26
C THR A 565 11.92 -26.38 11.51
N VAL A 566 13.24 -26.19 11.37
CA VAL A 566 14.23 -27.26 11.55
C VAL A 566 14.79 -27.36 12.98
N GLY A 567 14.43 -26.46 13.88
CA GLY A 567 14.95 -26.43 15.25
C GLY A 567 16.38 -25.87 15.37
N ALA A 568 16.84 -25.05 14.41
CA ALA A 568 18.18 -24.45 14.45
C ALA A 568 18.39 -23.50 15.64
N PHE A 569 17.32 -23.04 16.29
CA PHE A 569 17.37 -22.25 17.52
C PHE A 569 17.55 -23.09 18.79
N ASN A 570 17.64 -24.42 18.69
CA ASN A 570 17.91 -25.28 19.84
C ASN A 570 19.42 -25.43 20.03
N ASN A 571 20.07 -24.37 20.50
CA ASN A 571 21.49 -24.37 20.86
C ASN A 571 21.69 -23.55 22.14
N CYS A 572 22.86 -23.68 22.78
CA CYS A 572 23.14 -22.98 24.04
C CYS A 572 23.02 -21.45 23.94
N ALA A 573 23.34 -20.84 22.79
CA ALA A 573 23.30 -19.39 22.63
C ALA A 573 21.87 -18.85 22.61
N CYS A 574 20.97 -19.55 21.93
CA CYS A 574 19.56 -19.21 21.82
C CYS A 574 18.77 -19.64 23.06
N MET A 575 19.10 -20.80 23.64
CA MET A 575 18.39 -21.35 24.79
C MET A 575 18.66 -20.59 26.09
N THR A 576 19.81 -19.93 26.19
CA THR A 576 20.16 -19.11 27.37
C THR A 576 19.66 -17.68 27.27
N SER A 577 19.02 -17.25 26.16
CA SER A 577 18.54 -15.87 25.96
C SER A 577 19.61 -14.79 26.16
N SER A 578 20.75 -14.98 25.50
CA SER A 578 21.96 -14.14 25.64
C SER A 578 21.89 -12.73 25.02
N TRP A 579 20.84 -12.39 24.27
CA TRP A 579 20.80 -11.11 23.53
C TRP A 579 20.31 -9.93 24.38
N GLY A 580 19.80 -10.18 25.59
CA GLY A 580 19.30 -9.15 26.51
C GLY A 580 19.99 -9.18 27.87
N SER A 581 19.72 -8.17 28.70
CA SER A 581 20.18 -8.12 30.10
C SER A 581 19.40 -9.04 31.03
N ILE A 582 18.23 -9.52 30.57
CA ILE A 582 17.36 -10.46 31.28
C ILE A 582 17.50 -11.82 30.58
N GLY A 583 18.16 -12.77 31.24
CA GLY A 583 18.53 -14.07 30.69
C GLY A 583 19.94 -14.49 31.10
N GLY A 584 20.59 -15.29 30.25
CA GLY A 584 21.96 -15.79 30.43
C GLY A 584 22.05 -17.18 31.06
N TYR A 585 20.93 -17.90 31.16
CA TYR A 585 20.88 -19.22 31.80
C TYR A 585 19.97 -20.19 31.06
N LEU A 586 20.29 -21.48 31.16
CA LEU A 586 19.45 -22.59 30.71
C LEU A 586 19.04 -23.42 31.92
N ASP A 587 17.75 -23.69 32.07
CA ASP A 587 17.25 -24.61 33.09
C ASP A 587 16.99 -25.99 32.47
N PHE A 588 17.76 -27.01 32.89
CA PHE A 588 17.64 -28.36 32.35
C PHE A 588 16.35 -29.07 32.73
N THR A 589 15.60 -28.59 33.73
CA THR A 589 14.30 -29.16 34.08
C THR A 589 13.16 -28.57 33.25
N GLN A 590 13.34 -27.37 32.70
CA GLN A 590 12.27 -26.63 32.02
C GLN A 590 12.61 -26.19 30.58
N PHE A 591 13.69 -26.68 29.98
CA PHE A 591 14.08 -26.28 28.61
C PHE A 591 13.09 -26.73 27.52
N ASN A 592 12.41 -27.85 27.74
CA ASN A 592 11.46 -28.44 26.79
C ASN A 592 9.99 -28.26 27.21
N VAL A 593 9.71 -28.15 28.50
CA VAL A 593 8.36 -27.96 29.05
C VAL A 593 8.46 -26.94 30.18
N ALA A 594 7.68 -25.86 30.14
CA ALA A 594 7.54 -24.97 31.30
C ALA A 594 6.30 -25.32 32.12
N ASP A 595 6.51 -25.55 33.42
CA ASP A 595 5.45 -25.90 34.37
C ASP A 595 4.85 -24.69 35.10
N SER A 596 5.27 -23.48 34.74
CA SER A 596 4.83 -22.26 35.43
C SER A 596 3.39 -21.87 35.02
N PRO A 597 2.48 -21.60 35.98
CA PRO A 597 1.10 -21.18 35.69
C PRO A 597 1.01 -19.82 34.99
N LEU A 598 2.10 -19.05 34.98
CA LEU A 598 2.19 -17.78 34.24
C LEU A 598 2.31 -17.99 32.73
N VAL A 599 2.86 -19.12 32.29
CA VAL A 599 3.05 -19.44 30.86
C VAL A 599 1.71 -19.48 30.13
N VAL A 600 0.72 -20.15 30.74
CA VAL A 600 -0.65 -20.21 30.24
C VAL A 600 -1.21 -18.79 30.00
N LYS A 601 -1.01 -17.87 30.95
CA LYS A 601 -1.50 -16.49 30.85
C LYS A 601 -0.88 -15.75 29.67
N TYR A 602 0.44 -15.88 29.49
CA TYR A 602 1.14 -15.22 28.39
C TYR A 602 0.81 -15.82 27.02
N TRP A 603 0.58 -17.14 26.94
CA TRP A 603 0.13 -17.80 25.72
C TRP A 603 -1.26 -17.32 25.32
N ILE A 604 -2.20 -17.27 26.28
CA ILE A 604 -3.53 -16.70 26.07
C ILE A 604 -3.40 -15.24 25.60
N GLN A 605 -2.59 -14.43 26.27
CA GLN A 605 -2.40 -13.03 25.91
C GLN A 605 -1.87 -12.87 24.48
N GLY A 606 -0.79 -13.58 24.13
CA GLY A 606 -0.18 -13.51 22.80
C GLY A 606 -1.13 -13.96 21.69
N THR A 607 -1.79 -15.11 21.89
CA THR A 607 -2.76 -15.64 20.92
C THR A 607 -3.98 -14.74 20.77
N VAL A 608 -4.56 -14.26 21.87
CA VAL A 608 -5.74 -13.37 21.83
C VAL A 608 -5.41 -12.05 21.13
N ILE A 609 -4.28 -11.42 21.45
CA ILE A 609 -3.86 -10.17 20.80
C ILE A 609 -3.77 -10.36 19.28
N THR A 610 -3.03 -11.36 18.81
CA THR A 610 -2.86 -11.59 17.37
C THR A 610 -4.16 -11.98 16.69
N CYS A 611 -4.95 -12.89 17.28
CA CYS A 611 -6.23 -13.33 16.69
C CYS A 611 -7.23 -12.18 16.61
N VAL A 612 -7.33 -11.33 17.62
CA VAL A 612 -8.21 -10.16 17.61
C VAL A 612 -7.77 -9.16 16.55
N ILE A 613 -6.49 -8.80 16.51
CA ILE A 613 -5.97 -7.82 15.55
C ILE A 613 -6.11 -8.34 14.12
N MET A 614 -5.79 -9.61 13.88
CA MET A 614 -5.97 -10.25 12.58
C MET A 614 -7.45 -10.27 12.17
N SER A 615 -8.36 -10.66 13.07
CA SER A 615 -9.79 -10.71 12.80
C SER A 615 -10.37 -9.33 12.51
N LEU A 616 -9.94 -8.30 13.25
CA LEU A 616 -10.32 -6.91 13.00
C LEU A 616 -9.82 -6.43 11.63
N GLY A 617 -8.55 -6.71 11.30
CA GLY A 617 -7.96 -6.37 10.01
C GLY A 617 -8.69 -7.03 8.83
N MET A 618 -8.89 -8.35 8.90
CA MET A 618 -9.61 -9.09 7.86
C MET A 618 -11.07 -8.62 7.74
N SER A 619 -11.77 -8.44 8.86
CA SER A 619 -13.16 -7.97 8.86
C SER A 619 -13.30 -6.58 8.26
N TYR A 620 -12.37 -5.67 8.57
CA TYR A 620 -12.33 -4.33 7.97
C TYR A 620 -12.17 -4.39 6.44
N ILE A 621 -11.24 -5.22 5.94
CA ILE A 621 -11.00 -5.36 4.49
C ILE A 621 -12.21 -5.94 3.77
N VAL A 622 -12.80 -7.01 4.32
CA VAL A 622 -14.01 -7.62 3.75
C VAL A 622 -15.16 -6.62 3.77
N LEU A 623 -15.31 -5.85 4.84
CA LEU A 623 -16.33 -4.83 4.95
C LEU A 623 -16.17 -3.74 3.90
N GLU A 624 -14.95 -3.21 3.71
CA GLU A 624 -14.66 -2.22 2.68
C GLU A 624 -14.93 -2.78 1.28
N TRP A 625 -14.56 -4.03 1.02
CA TRP A 625 -14.89 -4.72 -0.22
C TRP A 625 -16.40 -4.81 -0.48
N LEU A 626 -17.19 -5.21 0.52
CA LEU A 626 -18.65 -5.29 0.40
C LEU A 626 -19.29 -3.92 0.14
N ILE A 627 -18.80 -2.88 0.80
CA ILE A 627 -19.31 -1.50 0.64
C ILE A 627 -19.05 -0.97 -0.77
N GLN A 628 -17.91 -1.31 -1.35
CA GLN A 628 -17.45 -0.83 -2.65
C GLN A 628 -17.92 -1.71 -3.83
N ALA A 629 -18.42 -2.92 -3.56
CA ALA A 629 -18.78 -3.92 -4.57
C ALA A 629 -19.79 -3.45 -5.63
N HIS A 630 -20.67 -2.50 -5.29
CA HIS A 630 -21.65 -1.96 -6.25
C HIS A 630 -21.01 -1.20 -7.42
N LEU A 631 -19.79 -0.65 -7.26
CA LEU A 631 -19.04 -0.02 -8.35
C LEU A 631 -18.45 -1.05 -9.32
N SER A 632 -18.07 -2.21 -8.79
CA SER A 632 -17.32 -3.24 -9.51
C SER A 632 -18.20 -4.35 -10.10
N THR A 633 -19.47 -4.41 -9.71
CA THR A 633 -20.44 -5.38 -10.22
C THR A 633 -20.80 -5.06 -11.68
N GLU A 634 -20.63 -6.05 -12.56
CA GLU A 634 -20.90 -5.94 -14.00
C GLU A 634 -22.39 -5.73 -14.28
N ASP A 635 -23.25 -6.64 -13.79
CA ASP A 635 -24.69 -6.55 -13.96
C ASP A 635 -25.24 -5.33 -13.20
N TYR A 636 -25.96 -4.48 -13.92
CA TYR A 636 -26.47 -3.23 -13.36
C TYR A 636 -27.55 -3.44 -12.30
N LYS A 637 -28.44 -4.42 -12.48
CA LYS A 637 -29.52 -4.72 -11.53
C LYS A 637 -28.94 -5.25 -10.23
N ASP A 638 -27.96 -6.15 -10.32
CA ASP A 638 -27.25 -6.67 -9.15
C ASP A 638 -26.47 -5.57 -8.43
N ALA A 639 -25.81 -4.68 -9.19
CA ALA A 639 -25.13 -3.51 -8.63
C ALA A 639 -26.10 -2.61 -7.83
N MET A 640 -27.30 -2.36 -8.36
CA MET A 640 -28.31 -1.54 -7.67
C MET A 640 -28.92 -2.26 -6.46
N ALA A 641 -29.09 -3.58 -6.52
CA ALA A 641 -29.46 -4.38 -5.36
C ALA A 641 -28.37 -4.33 -4.27
N GLY A 642 -27.11 -4.42 -4.66
CA GLY A 642 -25.95 -4.23 -3.80
C GLY A 642 -25.92 -2.86 -3.14
N LEU A 643 -26.10 -1.79 -3.92
CA LEU A 643 -26.16 -0.42 -3.41
C LEU A 643 -27.27 -0.24 -2.36
N ARG A 644 -28.48 -0.78 -2.59
CA ARG A 644 -29.57 -0.77 -1.61
C ARG A 644 -29.21 -1.48 -0.31
N ARG A 645 -28.48 -2.61 -0.39
CA ARG A 645 -27.98 -3.32 0.80
C ARG A 645 -26.94 -2.50 1.54
N VAL A 646 -25.98 -1.90 0.82
CA VAL A 646 -24.93 -1.04 1.40
C VAL A 646 -25.55 0.17 2.11
N ARG A 647 -26.54 0.83 1.51
CA ARG A 647 -27.28 1.95 2.12
C ARG A 647 -27.96 1.54 3.43
N ARG A 648 -28.68 0.41 3.43
CA ARG A 648 -29.30 -0.14 4.65
C ARG A 648 -28.27 -0.47 5.72
N PHE A 649 -27.16 -1.10 5.33
CA PHE A 649 -26.06 -1.44 6.24
C PHE A 649 -25.42 -0.19 6.85
N ARG A 650 -25.09 0.82 6.03
CA ARG A 650 -24.52 2.10 6.51
C ARG A 650 -25.48 2.82 7.46
N ARG A 651 -26.78 2.77 7.19
CA ARG A 651 -27.81 3.30 8.11
C ARG A 651 -27.81 2.55 9.44
N ALA A 652 -27.78 1.21 9.41
CA ALA A 652 -27.79 0.39 10.62
C ALA A 652 -26.50 0.54 11.45
N THR A 653 -25.36 0.76 10.80
CA THR A 653 -24.04 0.88 11.44
C THR A 653 -23.60 2.32 11.69
N HIS A 654 -24.45 3.30 11.40
CA HIS A 654 -24.13 4.72 11.55
C HIS A 654 -23.70 5.07 12.99
N TRP A 655 -24.38 4.50 13.99
CA TRP A 655 -24.08 4.72 15.40
C TRP A 655 -22.71 4.15 15.82
N VAL A 656 -22.30 3.02 15.23
CA VAL A 656 -20.99 2.38 15.50
C VAL A 656 -19.83 3.20 14.91
N ARG A 657 -20.08 3.96 13.84
CA ARG A 657 -19.07 4.81 13.17
C ARG A 657 -18.97 6.21 13.76
N TYR A 658 -19.92 6.61 14.59
CA TYR A 658 -19.89 7.91 15.26
C TYR A 658 -18.65 8.12 16.17
N PRO A 659 -18.21 7.15 16.99
CA PRO A 659 -17.01 7.26 17.81
C PRO A 659 -15.74 7.40 16.97
N SER A 660 -15.64 6.69 15.84
CA SER A 660 -14.46 6.80 14.98
C SER A 660 -14.40 8.16 14.26
N SER A 661 -15.54 8.72 13.84
CA SER A 661 -15.58 10.10 13.34
C SER A 661 -15.19 11.12 14.41
N LEU A 662 -15.59 10.90 15.66
CA LEU A 662 -15.22 11.73 16.80
C LEU A 662 -13.73 11.63 17.10
N LEU A 663 -13.16 10.42 17.07
CA LEU A 663 -11.73 10.18 17.24
C LEU A 663 -10.91 10.88 16.15
N VAL A 664 -11.34 10.80 14.89
CA VAL A 664 -10.68 11.51 13.78
C VAL A 664 -10.75 13.02 13.97
N HIS A 665 -11.86 13.55 14.47
CA HIS A 665 -11.97 14.98 14.81
C HIS A 665 -11.04 15.36 15.98
N ALA A 666 -10.96 14.53 17.02
CA ALA A 666 -10.05 14.74 18.15
C ALA A 666 -8.58 14.73 17.69
N ILE A 667 -8.17 13.77 16.88
CA ILE A 667 -6.82 13.68 16.31
C ILE A 667 -6.53 14.89 15.41
N ASN A 668 -7.48 15.28 14.55
CA ASN A 668 -7.33 16.46 13.71
C ASN A 668 -7.17 17.73 14.55
N ASN A 669 -7.94 17.87 15.63
CA ASN A 669 -7.83 18.99 16.56
C ASN A 669 -6.47 18.99 17.26
N ILE A 670 -5.98 17.85 17.73
CA ILE A 670 -4.63 17.70 18.33
C ILE A 670 -3.55 18.09 17.32
N MET A 671 -3.62 17.58 16.08
CA MET A 671 -2.65 17.92 15.03
C MET A 671 -2.68 19.41 14.65
N SER A 672 -3.87 20.03 14.67
CA SER A 672 -4.02 21.48 14.44
C SER A 672 -3.47 22.30 15.61
N ALA A 673 -3.68 21.86 16.85
CA ALA A 673 -3.15 22.48 18.06
C ALA A 673 -1.61 22.42 18.12
N CYS A 674 -1.03 21.31 17.65
CA CYS A 674 0.43 21.16 17.51
C CYS A 674 1.04 22.02 16.37
N ARG A 675 0.26 22.88 15.70
CA ARG A 675 0.68 23.71 14.54
C ARG A 675 1.31 22.93 13.38
N LEU A 676 1.16 21.60 13.37
CA LEU A 676 1.62 20.74 12.27
C LEU A 676 0.75 20.89 11.01
N ARG A 677 -0.42 21.53 11.14
CA ARG A 677 -1.40 21.70 10.06
C ARG A 677 -1.89 23.14 9.97
N HIS A 678 -1.48 23.85 8.92
CA HIS A 678 -2.03 25.15 8.52
C HIS A 678 -2.97 24.95 7.32
N SER A 679 -4.10 24.27 7.55
CA SER A 679 -5.14 24.11 6.52
C SER A 679 -6.46 24.61 7.08
N SER A 680 -6.74 25.88 6.81
CA SER A 680 -8.08 26.44 6.68
C SER A 680 -9.06 25.41 6.13
N GLU A 681 -10.16 25.21 6.87
CA GLU A 681 -11.47 24.67 6.45
C GLU A 681 -11.49 23.80 5.19
N SER A 682 -11.23 22.49 5.35
CA SER A 682 -11.55 21.53 4.29
C SER A 682 -12.83 20.78 4.68
N LYS A 683 -13.95 21.17 4.07
CA LYS A 683 -15.22 20.42 4.15
C LYS A 683 -14.96 19.01 3.58
N VAL A 684 -15.33 17.98 4.34
CA VAL A 684 -15.19 16.57 3.95
C VAL A 684 -16.58 16.01 3.75
N LEU A 685 -16.80 15.29 2.65
CA LEU A 685 -18.07 14.63 2.43
C LEU A 685 -18.22 13.47 3.43
N VAL A 686 -19.13 13.64 4.38
CA VAL A 686 -19.55 12.57 5.28
C VAL A 686 -20.81 11.93 4.71
N TRP A 687 -20.92 10.61 4.85
CA TRP A 687 -22.14 9.92 4.43
C TRP A 687 -23.34 10.42 5.23
N THR A 688 -24.37 10.91 4.55
CA THR A 688 -25.65 11.29 5.16
C THR A 688 -26.79 10.51 4.52
N LYS A 689 -27.88 10.35 5.27
CA LYS A 689 -29.15 9.84 4.71
C LYS A 689 -29.94 10.97 4.07
N GLU A 690 -29.99 12.12 4.73
CA GLU A 690 -30.77 13.28 4.33
C GLU A 690 -30.02 14.11 3.29
N SER A 691 -30.77 14.64 2.32
CA SER A 691 -30.27 15.66 1.43
C SER A 691 -30.53 17.01 2.11
N HIS A 692 -29.46 17.71 2.48
CA HIS A 692 -29.56 19.08 2.99
C HIS A 692 -29.59 20.12 1.86
N TYR A 693 -29.48 19.67 0.61
CA TYR A 693 -29.54 20.54 -0.55
C TYR A 693 -30.98 20.72 -1.03
N GLN A 694 -31.55 21.90 -0.74
CA GLN A 694 -32.78 22.34 -1.39
C GLN A 694 -32.40 23.10 -2.66
N PRO A 695 -32.72 22.60 -3.87
CA PRO A 695 -32.58 23.41 -5.08
C PRO A 695 -33.46 24.66 -4.92
N THR A 696 -32.94 25.84 -5.26
CA THR A 696 -33.76 27.05 -5.32
C THR A 696 -34.93 26.80 -6.26
N VAL A 697 -36.14 27.26 -5.89
CA VAL A 697 -37.42 26.99 -6.58
C VAL A 697 -37.34 27.18 -8.10
N GLY A 698 -36.50 28.11 -8.60
CA GLY A 698 -36.24 28.31 -10.02
C GLY A 698 -35.54 27.14 -10.73
N GLN A 699 -34.62 26.42 -10.07
CA GLN A 699 -33.95 25.24 -10.63
C GLN A 699 -34.93 24.05 -10.73
N SER A 700 -35.84 23.88 -9.78
CA SER A 700 -36.87 22.83 -9.80
C SER A 700 -37.85 23.02 -10.95
N VAL A 701 -38.23 24.28 -11.24
CA VAL A 701 -39.10 24.64 -12.37
C VAL A 701 -38.40 24.41 -13.70
N MET A 702 -37.11 24.76 -13.83
CA MET A 702 -36.31 24.43 -15.02
C MET A 702 -36.15 22.93 -15.24
N GLN A 703 -35.99 22.15 -14.17
CA GLN A 703 -35.84 20.70 -14.26
C GLN A 703 -37.16 20.01 -14.68
N LEU A 704 -38.30 20.51 -14.19
CA LEU A 704 -39.64 20.11 -14.66
C LEU A 704 -39.85 20.46 -16.14
N ALA A 705 -39.43 21.64 -16.57
CA ALA A 705 -39.52 22.07 -17.97
C ALA A 705 -38.62 21.22 -18.89
N HIS A 706 -37.39 20.92 -18.47
CA HIS A 706 -36.46 20.06 -19.21
C HIS A 706 -36.98 18.61 -19.31
N ASN A 707 -37.52 18.06 -18.22
CA ASN A 707 -38.11 16.72 -18.24
C ASN A 707 -39.39 16.66 -19.09
N ALA A 708 -40.17 17.74 -19.15
CA ALA A 708 -41.32 17.84 -20.04
C ALA A 708 -40.93 17.87 -21.53
N GLN A 709 -39.76 18.43 -21.86
CA GLN A 709 -39.24 18.47 -23.24
C GLN A 709 -38.73 17.13 -23.77
N HIS A 710 -38.39 16.19 -22.88
CA HIS A 710 -37.86 14.87 -23.25
C HIS A 710 -38.89 13.74 -23.19
N LEU A 711 -40.17 14.03 -22.93
CA LEU A 711 -41.23 13.04 -23.08
C LEU A 711 -41.46 12.73 -24.58
N PRO A 712 -41.43 11.45 -25.01
CA PRO A 712 -41.74 11.10 -26.38
C PRO A 712 -43.21 11.45 -26.66
N PHE A 713 -43.44 12.37 -27.61
CA PHE A 713 -44.78 12.64 -28.13
C PHE A 713 -45.32 11.36 -28.77
N HIS A 714 -46.14 10.61 -28.02
CA HIS A 714 -46.98 9.57 -28.60
C HIS A 714 -47.92 10.26 -29.60
N ARG A 715 -47.74 9.96 -30.89
CA ARG A 715 -48.68 10.32 -31.95
C ARG A 715 -50.05 9.73 -31.61
N MET A 716 -50.97 10.54 -31.10
CA MET A 716 -52.40 10.26 -31.23
C MET A 716 -52.79 10.57 -32.67
N ASN A 717 -52.91 9.53 -33.49
CA ASN A 717 -53.47 9.67 -34.82
C ASN A 717 -54.29 8.42 -35.15
N GLU A 718 -55.47 8.29 -34.54
CA GLU A 718 -56.55 7.46 -35.06
C GLU A 718 -57.86 8.26 -34.96
N ARG A 719 -58.33 8.73 -36.11
CA ARG A 719 -59.74 9.11 -36.29
C ARG A 719 -60.55 7.82 -36.47
N PRO A 720 -61.75 7.70 -35.89
CA PRO A 720 -62.63 6.61 -36.24
C PRO A 720 -63.17 6.82 -37.66
N ARG A 721 -63.07 5.79 -38.51
CA ARG A 721 -63.97 5.60 -39.65
C ARG A 721 -65.06 4.62 -39.20
N ASN A 722 -66.27 4.93 -39.62
CA ASN A 722 -67.54 4.21 -39.46
C ASN A 722 -67.44 2.70 -39.27
#